data_AF-A0A8T5EAU9-F1
#
_entry.id   AF-A0A8T5EAU9-F1
#
_cell.length_a   1.000
_cell.length_b   1.000
_cell.length_c   1.000
_cell.angle_alpha   90.00
_cell.angle_beta   90.00
_cell.angle_gamma   90.00
#
_symmetry.space_group_name_H-M   'P 1'
#
loop_
_entity.id
_entity.type
_entity.pdbx_description
1 polymer ?
#
loop_
_entity_poly.entity_id
_entity_poly.type
_entity_poly.pdbx_seq_one_letter_code
_entity_poly.pdbx_strand_id
1 'polypeptide(L)'
;MAAITAQEKLKLKKIVSELRSHKAPHTEFVTVYIPSGYDMTKIIQHLAEEQGTASNIKSAATRKNVQNALEKMIQHLRTIGNTPENGFAVFSGNVAAGEGKQDVRVWSIEPPIQLNTRIYRCDKNFVTDLLEEMMVNKEVYGLVVMDRRDATIALLKGKSIVPMQKTHSEVPGKTKAGGQCCMKGTLIQSTQGDILKIENSHNPIVLKSMVMESHSIKDSPITDKWNAKKHEVYKITTKYPRLQVESSKDHIFFVKTENGIKEKAAEELQEGDFLIMPEKIEVEGKLQTIKAVQYYNSFKINKEGQNQIKRKREEKSLFQRDVAKLTGLTQTAISTYEKGKRNIGRIPLQKLCAALEIDFYDFLNNYTTPELYKNIKLPVLLEANLAQFLGYLMGDGCIEKDRITFFEQSKDLALHYKELFDQHFDLNCSYKFRESKNYHQLRFTSRPLVRLIQTEFPEIKKARDSLIPEKILNSPNKILASFVKGFFDAEGYVSQRKQAAFGINNKILAQQIQMALLRFGIISSLHEYDNRRNPLSDNPRFTIDITEKKSLELFKEQIGFTCNKKSQKLEKSIDLRSNKSNVRQIIASGSKIRKIIENAGYNTNQFPKVTNFFRNERMMSKQTFKSSILSCVKDKKLYTQLEEVYNSPILPVKIANIEKRNEETEMIDISVGNQNFIANGLIVHNSAQRFARLREGAAKDHFKKIAEYMKDQFLPLGKDLKGIIIGGPGVTINDFMNKDYITGDVKKKIIGTKDLSYTGDFGLQELLEKSEDLLSEEEIAHEKKIMQQFLGTLRDTPKKATYGEKETLKALEMAAVDILLISESIPENKIFDLEEKAQAGGAEVRIISTETREGAQLRDLGGIAAILRFEIE
;
A
#
# COMPACT_ATOMS: atom_id res chain seq x y z
N MET A 1 -22.61 -26.47 27.21
CA MET A 1 -22.74 -27.41 28.35
C MET A 1 -22.76 -26.61 29.62
N ALA A 2 -23.83 -26.74 30.41
CA ALA A 2 -23.95 -26.11 31.72
C ALA A 2 -22.82 -26.60 32.64
N ALA A 3 -22.31 -25.73 33.50
CA ALA A 3 -21.39 -26.14 34.55
C ALA A 3 -22.14 -27.03 35.55
N ILE A 4 -21.58 -28.19 35.90
CA ILE A 4 -22.17 -29.12 36.89
C ILE A 4 -22.33 -28.37 38.20
N THR A 5 -23.54 -28.36 38.77
CA THR A 5 -23.79 -27.72 40.06
C THR A 5 -23.16 -28.51 41.21
N ALA A 6 -22.84 -27.84 42.33
CA ALA A 6 -22.29 -28.51 43.51
C ALA A 6 -23.22 -29.63 44.04
N GLN A 7 -24.53 -29.46 43.89
CA GLN A 7 -25.54 -30.44 44.31
C GLN A 7 -25.56 -31.68 43.41
N GLU A 8 -25.44 -31.49 42.09
CA GLU A 8 -25.31 -32.60 41.13
C GLU A 8 -24.00 -33.36 41.32
N LYS A 9 -22.90 -32.65 41.55
CA LYS A 9 -21.59 -33.26 41.84
C LYS A 9 -21.63 -34.10 43.12
N LEU A 10 -22.31 -33.62 44.16
CA LEU A 10 -22.51 -34.37 45.41
C LEU A 10 -23.38 -35.62 45.21
N LYS A 11 -24.47 -35.51 44.44
CA LYS A 11 -25.35 -36.64 44.12
C LYS A 11 -24.62 -37.72 43.32
N LEU A 12 -23.82 -37.29 42.33
CA LEU A 12 -22.97 -38.18 41.53
C LEU A 12 -21.87 -38.84 42.38
N LYS A 13 -21.21 -38.09 43.26
CA LYS A 13 -20.19 -38.62 44.19
C LYS A 13 -20.78 -39.70 45.11
N LYS A 14 -21.98 -39.47 45.66
CA LYS A 14 -22.66 -40.44 46.53
C LYS A 14 -22.97 -41.75 45.79
N ILE A 15 -23.53 -41.69 44.59
CA ILE A 15 -23.91 -42.90 43.85
C ILE A 15 -22.68 -43.69 43.39
N VAL A 16 -21.62 -43.02 42.93
CA VAL A 16 -20.37 -43.68 42.52
C VAL A 16 -19.70 -44.37 43.70
N SER A 17 -19.61 -43.69 44.86
CA SER A 17 -19.06 -44.27 46.09
C SER A 17 -19.86 -45.49 46.57
N GLU A 18 -21.20 -45.42 46.49
CA GLU A 18 -22.06 -46.54 46.85
C GLU A 18 -21.84 -47.73 45.91
N LEU A 19 -21.81 -47.50 44.59
CA LEU A 19 -21.58 -48.56 43.60
C LEU A 19 -20.20 -49.24 43.78
N ARG A 20 -19.14 -48.46 44.05
CA ARG A 20 -17.78 -48.98 44.29
C ARG A 20 -17.66 -49.82 45.56
N SER A 21 -18.50 -49.58 46.56
CA SER A 21 -18.47 -50.36 47.81
C SER A 21 -18.97 -51.80 47.64
N HIS A 22 -19.58 -52.13 46.50
CA HIS A 22 -20.10 -53.45 46.19
C HIS A 22 -19.20 -54.21 45.22
N LYS A 23 -18.96 -55.49 45.51
CA LYS A 23 -18.20 -56.40 44.66
C LYS A 23 -18.83 -57.78 44.65
N ALA A 24 -19.07 -58.32 43.47
CA ALA A 24 -19.61 -59.66 43.31
C ALA A 24 -18.52 -60.73 43.25
N PRO A 25 -18.76 -61.96 43.75
CA PRO A 25 -17.82 -63.08 43.63
C PRO A 25 -17.57 -63.49 42.16
N HIS A 26 -18.60 -63.39 41.32
CA HIS A 26 -18.59 -63.74 39.90
C HIS A 26 -19.12 -62.57 39.04
N THR A 27 -19.10 -62.72 37.71
CA THR A 27 -19.59 -61.71 36.77
C THR A 27 -21.12 -61.67 36.81
N GLU A 28 -21.69 -60.89 37.73
CA GLU A 28 -23.13 -60.83 37.98
C GLU A 28 -23.71 -59.42 38.19
N PHE A 29 -22.87 -58.39 38.14
CA PHE A 29 -23.32 -57.00 38.15
C PHE A 29 -23.49 -56.49 36.73
N VAL A 30 -24.65 -55.90 36.44
CA VAL A 30 -25.00 -55.36 35.13
C VAL A 30 -24.94 -53.84 35.18
N THR A 31 -24.20 -53.25 34.24
CA THR A 31 -24.08 -51.81 34.03
C THR A 31 -24.58 -51.44 32.65
N VAL A 32 -25.43 -50.41 32.56
CA VAL A 32 -25.96 -49.88 31.30
C VAL A 32 -25.84 -48.36 31.28
N TYR A 33 -25.18 -47.84 30.25
CA TYR A 33 -25.18 -46.42 29.90
C TYR A 33 -25.99 -46.20 28.63
N ILE A 34 -26.97 -45.30 28.69
CA ILE A 34 -27.90 -44.97 27.62
C ILE A 34 -27.60 -43.53 27.15
N PRO A 35 -27.22 -43.32 25.88
CA PRO A 35 -27.00 -41.99 25.33
C PRO A 35 -28.26 -41.13 25.37
N SER A 36 -28.09 -39.82 25.48
CA SER A 36 -29.19 -38.87 25.36
C SER A 36 -29.93 -39.01 24.03
N GLY A 37 -31.27 -38.92 24.07
CA GLY A 37 -32.13 -39.08 22.90
C GLY A 37 -32.21 -40.50 22.33
N TYR A 38 -31.51 -41.49 22.91
CA TYR A 38 -31.60 -42.88 22.47
C TYR A 38 -32.94 -43.50 22.87
N ASP A 39 -33.48 -44.38 22.02
CA ASP A 39 -34.78 -45.02 22.26
C ASP A 39 -34.68 -46.07 23.39
N MET A 40 -35.36 -45.77 24.51
CA MET A 40 -35.42 -46.63 25.70
C MET A 40 -35.99 -48.02 25.38
N THR A 41 -36.90 -48.12 24.42
CA THR A 41 -37.54 -49.39 24.01
C THR A 41 -36.51 -50.36 23.44
N LYS A 42 -35.55 -49.85 22.66
CA LYS A 42 -34.47 -50.66 22.07
C LYS A 42 -33.50 -51.19 23.13
N ILE A 43 -33.26 -50.41 24.20
CA ILE A 43 -32.44 -50.87 25.33
C ILE A 43 -33.16 -51.98 26.08
N ILE A 44 -34.45 -51.80 26.37
CA ILE A 44 -35.25 -52.82 27.06
C ILE A 44 -35.30 -54.12 26.25
N GLN A 45 -35.46 -54.04 24.93
CA GLN A 45 -35.44 -55.21 24.06
C GLN A 45 -34.08 -55.93 24.11
N HIS A 46 -32.98 -55.19 23.99
CA HIS A 46 -31.64 -55.77 24.10
C HIS A 46 -31.40 -56.44 25.45
N LEU A 47 -31.83 -55.83 26.56
CA LEU A 47 -31.69 -56.43 27.89
C LEU A 47 -32.54 -57.70 28.05
N ALA A 48 -33.71 -57.78 27.42
CA ALA A 48 -34.53 -58.99 27.41
C ALA A 48 -33.86 -60.13 26.61
N GLU A 49 -33.20 -59.81 25.50
CA GLU A 49 -32.39 -60.75 24.72
C GLU A 49 -31.19 -61.27 25.54
N GLU A 50 -30.49 -60.37 26.26
CA GLU A 50 -29.41 -60.73 27.18
C GLU A 50 -29.93 -61.59 28.36
N GLN A 51 -31.13 -61.31 28.88
CA GLN A 51 -31.75 -62.12 29.93
C GLN A 51 -32.05 -63.55 29.45
N GLY A 52 -32.52 -63.68 28.20
CA GLY A 52 -32.69 -64.97 27.53
C GLY A 52 -31.36 -65.72 27.37
N THR A 53 -30.32 -65.02 26.95
CA THR A 53 -28.97 -65.59 26.74
C THR A 53 -28.30 -65.99 28.06
N ALA A 54 -28.56 -65.27 29.14
CA ALA A 54 -28.06 -65.58 30.49
C ALA A 54 -28.50 -66.98 30.97
N SER A 55 -29.54 -67.59 30.38
CA SER A 55 -29.94 -68.97 30.67
C SER A 55 -28.82 -70.01 30.41
N ASN A 56 -27.85 -69.68 29.55
CA ASN A 56 -26.71 -70.54 29.21
C ASN A 56 -25.54 -70.46 30.20
N ILE A 57 -25.62 -69.62 31.24
CA ILE A 57 -24.58 -69.54 32.29
C ILE A 57 -24.52 -70.86 33.06
N LYS A 58 -23.33 -71.48 33.12
CA LYS A 58 -23.10 -72.82 33.72
C LYS A 58 -23.43 -72.86 35.22
N SER A 59 -23.01 -71.84 35.97
CA SER A 59 -23.28 -71.73 37.41
C SER A 59 -24.75 -71.38 37.67
N ALA A 60 -25.47 -72.25 38.38
CA ALA A 60 -26.89 -72.05 38.67
C ALA A 60 -27.16 -70.80 39.54
N ALA A 61 -26.26 -70.50 40.49
CA ALA A 61 -26.35 -69.32 41.34
C ALA A 61 -26.12 -68.03 40.56
N THR A 62 -25.03 -67.96 39.77
CA THR A 62 -24.69 -66.79 38.94
C THR A 62 -25.73 -66.55 37.86
N ARG A 63 -26.25 -67.63 37.23
CA ARG A 63 -27.34 -67.55 36.26
C ARG A 63 -28.57 -66.87 36.85
N LYS A 64 -29.00 -67.31 38.04
CA LYS A 64 -30.17 -66.75 38.73
C LYS A 64 -29.94 -65.29 39.14
N ASN A 65 -28.74 -64.95 39.59
CA ASN A 65 -28.38 -63.58 39.98
C ASN A 65 -28.40 -62.62 38.78
N VAL A 66 -27.79 -63.00 37.65
CA VAL A 66 -27.79 -62.20 36.42
C VAL A 66 -29.20 -62.05 35.85
N GLN A 67 -29.98 -63.13 35.79
CA GLN A 67 -31.37 -63.08 35.32
C GLN A 67 -32.23 -62.15 36.17
N ASN A 68 -32.11 -62.25 37.50
CA ASN A 68 -32.85 -61.37 38.41
C ASN A 68 -32.38 -59.91 38.31
N ALA A 69 -31.09 -59.66 38.12
CA ALA A 69 -30.53 -58.32 37.94
C ALA A 69 -31.05 -57.67 36.65
N LEU A 70 -31.05 -58.40 35.54
CA LEU A 70 -31.61 -57.95 34.26
C LEU A 70 -33.12 -57.73 34.36
N GLU A 71 -33.86 -58.64 35.00
CA GLU A 71 -35.31 -58.51 35.18
C GLU A 71 -35.66 -57.24 35.95
N LYS A 72 -35.03 -57.00 37.11
CA LYS A 72 -35.26 -55.79 37.89
C LYS A 72 -34.83 -54.52 37.16
N MET A 73 -33.73 -54.58 36.40
CA MET A 73 -33.30 -53.44 35.58
C MET A 73 -34.32 -53.10 34.50
N ILE A 74 -34.86 -54.11 33.80
CA ILE A 74 -35.91 -53.93 32.79
C ILE A 74 -37.17 -53.33 33.41
N GLN A 75 -37.59 -53.83 34.58
CA GLN A 75 -38.73 -53.27 35.32
C GLN A 75 -38.50 -51.80 35.68
N HIS A 76 -37.29 -51.45 36.16
CA HIS A 76 -36.93 -50.07 36.48
C HIS A 76 -36.90 -49.17 35.25
N LEU A 77 -36.31 -49.61 34.13
CA LEU A 77 -36.29 -48.80 32.90
C LEU A 77 -37.71 -48.53 32.36
N ARG A 78 -38.64 -49.47 32.52
CA ARG A 78 -40.05 -49.27 32.13
C ARG A 78 -40.77 -48.19 32.95
N THR A 79 -40.38 -47.94 34.20
CA THR A 79 -41.01 -46.88 35.02
C THR A 79 -40.52 -45.48 34.65
N ILE A 80 -39.34 -45.36 34.05
CA ILE A 80 -38.77 -44.07 33.60
C ILE A 80 -39.42 -43.57 32.31
N GLY A 81 -39.82 -44.48 31.40
CA GLY A 81 -40.48 -44.15 30.15
C GLY A 81 -39.50 -43.72 29.06
N ASN A 82 -39.23 -42.42 28.94
CA ASN A 82 -38.33 -41.87 27.92
C ASN A 82 -36.92 -41.63 28.49
N THR A 83 -35.91 -41.69 27.62
CA THR A 83 -34.52 -41.38 28.01
C THR A 83 -34.41 -39.90 28.43
N PRO A 84 -33.90 -39.61 29.65
CA PRO A 84 -33.71 -38.24 30.12
C PRO A 84 -32.78 -37.41 29.23
N GLU A 85 -32.81 -36.09 29.41
CA GLU A 85 -32.17 -35.12 28.52
C GLU A 85 -30.65 -35.35 28.43
N ASN A 86 -30.00 -35.72 29.54
CA ASN A 86 -28.57 -36.02 29.56
C ASN A 86 -28.22 -37.51 29.35
N GLY A 87 -29.20 -38.34 29.00
CA GLY A 87 -29.04 -39.80 28.98
C GLY A 87 -29.27 -40.43 30.35
N PHE A 88 -28.97 -41.73 30.49
CA PHE A 88 -29.27 -42.48 31.71
C PHE A 88 -28.23 -43.55 32.02
N ALA A 89 -27.78 -43.62 33.27
CA ALA A 89 -26.89 -44.67 33.76
C ALA A 89 -27.64 -45.54 34.77
N VAL A 90 -27.69 -46.86 34.55
CA VAL A 90 -28.42 -47.82 35.39
C VAL A 90 -27.56 -49.02 35.73
N PHE A 91 -27.62 -49.43 36.98
CA PHE A 91 -26.78 -50.46 37.58
C PHE A 91 -27.68 -51.45 38.34
N SER A 92 -27.49 -52.75 38.18
CA SER A 92 -28.28 -53.77 38.87
C SER A 92 -27.43 -54.98 39.25
N GLY A 93 -27.64 -55.52 40.45
CA GLY A 93 -26.85 -56.65 40.95
C GLY A 93 -27.34 -57.19 42.29
N ASN A 94 -26.94 -58.43 42.61
CA ASN A 94 -27.21 -59.05 43.92
C ASN A 94 -26.14 -58.65 44.95
N VAL A 95 -26.53 -57.94 46.00
CA VAL A 95 -25.60 -57.41 47.02
C VAL A 95 -25.65 -58.14 48.36
N ALA A 96 -26.33 -59.29 48.42
CA ALA A 96 -26.43 -60.07 49.66
C ALA A 96 -25.07 -60.64 50.09
N ALA A 97 -24.72 -60.46 51.37
CA ALA A 97 -23.56 -61.11 51.98
C ALA A 97 -23.87 -62.59 52.32
N GLY A 98 -23.47 -63.51 51.43
CA GLY A 98 -23.51 -64.96 51.66
C GLY A 98 -24.12 -65.76 50.50
N GLU A 99 -23.54 -66.93 50.19
CA GLU A 99 -24.01 -67.81 49.12
C GLU A 99 -25.48 -68.24 49.33
N GLY A 100 -26.31 -68.05 48.31
CA GLY A 100 -27.72 -68.45 48.29
C GLY A 100 -28.74 -67.42 48.76
N LYS A 101 -28.31 -66.26 49.31
CA LYS A 101 -29.21 -65.14 49.67
C LYS A 101 -29.42 -64.20 48.48
N GLN A 102 -30.64 -63.67 48.35
CA GLN A 102 -31.02 -62.76 47.26
C GLN A 102 -31.39 -61.37 47.80
N ASP A 103 -30.56 -60.37 47.51
CA ASP A 103 -30.83 -58.94 47.69
C ASP A 103 -30.43 -58.20 46.41
N VAL A 104 -31.27 -58.31 45.37
CA VAL A 104 -31.02 -57.63 44.09
C VAL A 104 -31.48 -56.19 44.19
N ARG A 105 -30.57 -55.25 43.96
CA ARG A 105 -30.85 -53.80 43.98
C ARG A 105 -30.56 -53.17 42.62
N VAL A 106 -31.24 -52.06 42.37
CA VAL A 106 -31.09 -51.26 41.15
C VAL A 106 -30.77 -49.82 41.56
N TRP A 107 -29.74 -49.25 40.97
CA TRP A 107 -29.38 -47.84 41.09
C TRP A 107 -29.50 -47.18 39.72
N SER A 108 -29.90 -45.92 39.70
CA SER A 108 -29.92 -45.14 38.47
C SER A 108 -29.64 -43.67 38.72
N ILE A 109 -28.99 -43.03 37.77
CA ILE A 109 -28.76 -41.58 37.77
C ILE A 109 -28.88 -41.03 36.36
N GLU A 110 -29.54 -39.87 36.23
CA GLU A 110 -29.36 -38.99 35.08
C GLU A 110 -28.03 -38.25 35.27
N PRO A 111 -27.02 -38.47 34.39
CA PRO A 111 -25.73 -37.82 34.54
C PRO A 111 -25.85 -36.30 34.34
N PRO A 112 -24.97 -35.50 34.99
CA PRO A 112 -25.03 -34.04 34.87
C PRO A 112 -24.50 -33.52 33.53
N ILE A 113 -23.81 -34.37 32.76
CA ILE A 113 -23.35 -34.10 31.40
C ILE A 113 -23.93 -35.17 30.47
N GLN A 114 -24.37 -34.74 29.29
CA GLN A 114 -24.93 -35.60 28.26
C GLN A 114 -24.03 -36.81 27.92
N LEU A 115 -24.58 -38.02 28.02
CA LEU A 115 -23.95 -39.25 27.55
C LEU A 115 -24.09 -39.37 26.03
N ASN A 116 -22.98 -39.68 25.36
CA ASN A 116 -22.94 -39.90 23.91
C ASN A 116 -22.69 -41.36 23.51
N THR A 117 -22.31 -42.21 24.47
CA THR A 117 -21.88 -43.59 24.24
C THR A 117 -22.80 -44.58 24.94
N ARG A 118 -23.17 -45.64 24.22
CA ARG A 118 -23.97 -46.76 24.75
C ARG A 118 -23.03 -47.84 25.28
N ILE A 119 -23.21 -48.25 26.52
CA ILE A 119 -22.46 -49.35 27.13
C ILE A 119 -23.44 -50.34 27.73
N TYR A 120 -23.21 -51.63 27.50
CA TYR A 120 -23.77 -52.73 28.26
C TYR A 120 -22.61 -53.61 28.72
N ARG A 121 -22.50 -53.86 30.02
CA ARG A 121 -21.45 -54.71 30.57
C ARG A 121 -21.92 -55.49 31.78
N CYS A 122 -21.65 -56.79 31.79
CA CYS A 122 -21.81 -57.64 32.97
C CYS A 122 -20.42 -58.00 33.51
N ASP A 123 -20.12 -57.64 34.76
CA ASP A 123 -18.80 -57.79 35.36
C ASP A 123 -18.91 -58.10 36.87
N LYS A 124 -17.77 -58.28 37.54
CA LYS A 124 -17.68 -58.46 39.00
C LYS A 124 -17.87 -57.15 39.78
N ASN A 125 -17.60 -56.01 39.14
CA ASN A 125 -17.78 -54.67 39.69
C ASN A 125 -18.71 -53.87 38.77
N PHE A 126 -19.37 -52.83 39.30
CA PHE A 126 -20.05 -51.85 38.43
C PHE A 126 -19.02 -51.00 37.68
N VAL A 127 -19.27 -50.77 36.39
CA VAL A 127 -18.39 -49.96 35.53
C VAL A 127 -18.74 -48.50 35.74
N THR A 128 -17.88 -47.72 36.40
CA THR A 128 -18.19 -46.35 36.85
C THR A 128 -17.35 -45.27 36.17
N ASP A 129 -16.37 -45.65 35.35
CA ASP A 129 -15.37 -44.80 34.68
C ASP A 129 -15.98 -43.53 34.04
N LEU A 130 -17.07 -43.67 33.27
CA LEU A 130 -17.72 -42.53 32.60
C LEU A 130 -18.31 -41.50 33.58
N LEU A 131 -18.78 -41.94 34.75
CA LEU A 131 -19.30 -41.02 35.77
C LEU A 131 -18.18 -40.33 36.54
N GLU A 132 -17.02 -40.99 36.65
CA GLU A 132 -15.84 -40.48 37.37
C GLU A 132 -15.12 -39.41 36.57
N GLU A 133 -14.97 -39.61 35.26
CA GLU A 133 -14.40 -38.59 34.36
C GLU A 133 -15.19 -37.27 34.40
N MET A 134 -16.50 -37.33 34.71
CA MET A 134 -17.36 -36.15 34.85
C MET A 134 -17.10 -35.37 36.15
N MET A 135 -16.35 -35.93 37.11
CA MET A 135 -16.05 -35.29 38.40
C MET A 135 -14.78 -34.43 38.38
N VAL A 136 -13.93 -34.56 37.36
CA VAL A 136 -12.65 -33.84 37.24
C VAL A 136 -12.88 -32.38 36.85
N ASN A 137 -12.36 -31.42 37.64
CA ASN A 137 -12.38 -30.00 37.31
C ASN A 137 -11.46 -29.76 36.11
N LYS A 138 -12.01 -29.40 34.94
CA LYS A 138 -11.23 -29.17 33.72
C LYS A 138 -10.72 -27.74 33.65
N GLU A 139 -9.40 -27.59 33.47
CA GLU A 139 -8.77 -26.30 33.21
C GLU A 139 -9.30 -25.67 31.91
N VAL A 140 -9.40 -24.34 31.89
CA VAL A 140 -9.90 -23.57 30.74
C VAL A 140 -8.78 -22.70 30.15
N TYR A 141 -8.43 -22.93 28.89
CA TYR A 141 -7.50 -22.11 28.11
C TYR A 141 -8.21 -21.46 26.91
N GLY A 142 -7.73 -20.28 26.51
CA GLY A 142 -8.17 -19.61 25.29
C GLY A 142 -7.30 -20.00 24.10
N LEU A 143 -7.91 -20.32 22.97
CA LEU A 143 -7.22 -20.59 21.71
C LEU A 143 -7.62 -19.54 20.68
N VAL A 144 -6.64 -18.96 20.00
CA VAL A 144 -6.87 -18.01 18.91
C VAL A 144 -6.04 -18.44 17.71
N VAL A 145 -6.68 -18.71 16.58
CA VAL A 145 -6.00 -18.99 15.30
C VAL A 145 -6.30 -17.85 14.35
N MET A 146 -5.28 -17.25 13.74
CA MET A 146 -5.46 -16.10 12.85
C MET A 146 -4.49 -16.08 11.67
N ASP A 147 -4.95 -15.51 10.57
CA ASP A 147 -4.10 -15.02 9.48
C ASP A 147 -4.48 -13.56 9.16
N ARG A 148 -4.08 -13.05 7.98
CA ARG A 148 -4.39 -11.67 7.56
C ARG A 148 -5.84 -11.47 7.09
N ARG A 149 -6.63 -12.53 6.98
CA ARG A 149 -7.98 -12.58 6.41
C ARG A 149 -8.98 -13.22 7.36
N ASP A 150 -8.60 -14.28 8.06
CA ASP A 150 -9.49 -15.10 8.88
C ASP A 150 -8.96 -15.25 10.30
N ALA A 151 -9.87 -15.25 11.27
CA ALA A 151 -9.54 -15.61 12.64
C ALA A 151 -10.66 -16.40 13.31
N THR A 152 -10.27 -17.36 14.14
CA THR A 152 -11.15 -18.19 14.96
C THR A 152 -10.69 -18.15 16.42
N ILE A 153 -11.63 -17.85 17.32
CA ILE A 153 -11.43 -17.82 18.77
C ILE A 153 -12.21 -18.98 19.38
N ALA A 154 -11.57 -19.75 20.26
CA ALA A 154 -12.14 -20.92 20.90
C ALA A 154 -11.68 -21.04 22.36
N LEU A 155 -12.36 -21.90 23.13
CA LEU A 155 -11.94 -22.32 24.46
C LEU A 155 -11.53 -23.78 24.44
N LEU A 156 -10.42 -24.11 25.08
CA LEU A 156 -10.04 -25.47 25.43
C LEU A 156 -10.55 -25.76 26.84
N LYS A 157 -11.41 -26.77 26.99
CA LYS A 157 -11.90 -27.25 28.28
C LYS A 157 -11.51 -28.72 28.45
N GLY A 158 -10.44 -28.98 29.18
CA GLY A 158 -9.79 -30.30 29.19
C GLY A 158 -9.32 -30.68 27.78
N LYS A 159 -9.84 -31.77 27.21
CA LYS A 159 -9.49 -32.23 25.84
C LYS A 159 -10.39 -31.70 24.73
N SER A 160 -11.40 -30.88 25.06
CA SER A 160 -12.42 -30.45 24.09
C SER A 160 -12.23 -28.99 23.69
N ILE A 161 -12.14 -28.74 22.37
CA ILE A 161 -12.13 -27.41 21.79
C ILE A 161 -13.59 -26.96 21.55
N VAL A 162 -13.95 -25.81 22.09
CA VAL A 162 -15.27 -25.18 21.93
C VAL A 162 -15.10 -23.88 21.14
N PRO A 163 -15.41 -23.86 19.83
CA PRO A 163 -15.34 -22.64 19.02
C PRO A 163 -16.32 -21.57 19.55
N MET A 164 -15.84 -20.33 19.70
CA MET A 164 -16.64 -19.21 20.20
C MET A 164 -17.02 -18.25 19.08
N GLN A 165 -16.02 -17.76 18.34
CA GLN A 165 -16.24 -16.69 17.36
C GLN A 165 -15.33 -16.84 16.15
N LYS A 166 -15.87 -16.55 14.96
CA LYS A 166 -15.14 -16.51 13.69
C LYS A 166 -15.29 -15.12 13.07
N THR A 167 -14.24 -14.61 12.44
CA THR A 167 -14.28 -13.34 11.70
C THR A 167 -13.44 -13.42 10.44
N HIS A 168 -13.92 -12.76 9.38
CA HIS A 168 -13.24 -12.60 8.10
C HIS A 168 -12.96 -11.11 7.83
N SER A 169 -11.99 -10.84 6.96
CA SER A 169 -11.61 -9.51 6.47
C SER A 169 -12.31 -9.23 5.14
N GLU A 170 -13.00 -8.09 4.99
CA GLU A 170 -13.78 -7.74 3.78
C GLU A 170 -12.92 -7.31 2.56
N VAL A 171 -11.71 -7.85 2.43
CA VAL A 171 -10.74 -7.42 1.39
C VAL A 171 -11.01 -8.10 0.04
N PRO A 172 -11.11 -7.35 -1.08
CA PRO A 172 -11.14 -7.93 -2.41
C PRO A 172 -9.89 -8.77 -2.73
N GLY A 173 -10.07 -9.92 -3.39
CA GLY A 173 -8.96 -10.78 -3.85
C GLY A 173 -7.93 -10.03 -4.72
N LYS A 174 -6.71 -10.58 -4.83
CA LYS A 174 -5.59 -10.00 -5.61
C LYS A 174 -6.08 -9.53 -6.98
N THR A 175 -6.21 -8.22 -7.18
CA THR A 175 -6.30 -7.65 -8.52
C THR A 175 -4.93 -7.77 -9.19
N LYS A 176 -4.91 -8.26 -10.43
CA LYS A 176 -3.71 -8.29 -11.27
C LYS A 176 -3.16 -6.86 -11.39
N ALA A 177 -1.82 -6.73 -11.34
CA ALA A 177 -1.14 -5.50 -11.73
C ALA A 177 -1.64 -5.02 -13.11
N GLY A 178 -1.74 -3.70 -13.32
CA GLY A 178 -2.28 -3.11 -14.55
C GLY A 178 -3.72 -2.58 -14.43
N GLY A 179 -4.12 -2.13 -13.24
CA GLY A 179 -5.42 -1.49 -13.00
C GLY A 179 -5.47 -0.06 -13.54
N GLN A 180 -4.70 0.83 -12.92
CA GLN A 180 -4.84 2.27 -13.10
C GLN A 180 -3.96 2.74 -14.26
N CYS A 181 -4.48 2.75 -15.48
CA CYS A 181 -3.69 3.05 -16.67
C CYS A 181 -4.06 4.41 -17.28
N CYS A 182 -3.10 5.07 -17.91
CA CYS A 182 -3.30 6.24 -18.76
C CYS A 182 -3.10 5.88 -20.23
N MET A 183 -3.74 6.63 -21.13
CA MET A 183 -3.56 6.46 -22.57
C MET A 183 -2.08 6.66 -22.98
N LYS A 184 -1.59 5.86 -23.94
CA LYS A 184 -0.18 5.90 -24.40
C LYS A 184 0.34 7.29 -24.76
N GLY A 185 -0.53 8.13 -25.32
CA GLY A 185 -0.22 9.50 -25.72
C GLY A 185 -0.17 10.52 -24.57
N THR A 186 -0.47 10.12 -23.33
CA THR A 186 -0.40 10.99 -22.15
C THR A 186 1.02 11.52 -21.97
N LEU A 187 1.18 12.83 -21.86
CA LEU A 187 2.47 13.46 -21.64
C LEU A 187 2.80 13.53 -20.15
N ILE A 188 4.05 13.22 -19.84
CA ILE A 188 4.65 13.35 -18.50
C ILE A 188 5.89 14.26 -18.61
N GLN A 189 6.26 14.90 -17.51
CA GLN A 189 7.45 15.76 -17.46
C GLN A 189 8.51 15.20 -16.50
N SER A 190 9.73 15.02 -17.01
CA SER A 190 10.89 14.61 -16.22
C SER A 190 11.40 15.76 -15.36
N THR A 191 12.16 15.45 -14.31
CA THR A 191 12.83 16.47 -13.48
C THR A 191 13.99 17.15 -14.22
N GLN A 192 14.48 16.56 -15.31
CA GLN A 192 15.48 17.17 -16.19
C GLN A 192 14.86 18.22 -17.11
N GLY A 193 13.58 18.06 -17.46
CA GLY A 193 12.79 19.03 -18.22
C GLY A 193 12.02 18.41 -19.39
N ASP A 194 12.40 17.21 -19.82
CA ASP A 194 11.79 16.46 -20.91
C ASP A 194 10.28 16.35 -20.77
N ILE A 195 9.58 16.50 -21.90
CA ILE A 195 8.14 16.31 -21.99
C ILE A 195 7.91 15.22 -23.02
N LEU A 196 7.65 14.02 -22.54
CA LEU A 196 7.56 12.80 -23.34
C LEU A 196 6.24 12.08 -23.10
N LYS A 197 5.83 11.28 -24.07
CA LYS A 197 4.67 10.39 -23.92
C LYS A 197 4.98 9.30 -22.90
N ILE A 198 4.00 8.93 -22.08
CA ILE A 198 4.11 7.91 -21.04
C ILE A 198 4.55 6.55 -21.63
N GLU A 199 4.23 6.25 -22.88
CA GLU A 199 4.71 5.05 -23.58
C GLU A 199 6.24 5.02 -23.79
N ASN A 200 6.91 6.17 -23.78
CA ASN A 200 8.37 6.30 -23.90
C ASN A 200 9.08 6.38 -22.54
N SER A 201 8.32 6.33 -21.44
CA SER A 201 8.89 6.32 -20.10
C SER A 201 9.63 5.02 -19.80
N HIS A 202 10.70 5.09 -18.99
CA HIS A 202 11.48 3.95 -18.55
C HIS A 202 12.16 4.27 -17.20
N ASN A 203 12.48 3.25 -16.43
CA ASN A 203 13.33 3.38 -15.23
C ASN A 203 14.78 3.65 -15.70
N PRO A 204 15.52 4.63 -15.14
CA PRO A 204 15.25 5.44 -13.94
C PRO A 204 14.79 6.89 -14.20
N ILE A 205 13.94 7.17 -15.19
CA ILE A 205 13.40 8.54 -15.36
C ILE A 205 12.75 9.00 -14.06
N VAL A 206 13.10 10.22 -13.63
CA VAL A 206 12.58 10.84 -12.43
C VAL A 206 11.49 11.84 -12.82
N LEU A 207 10.32 11.74 -12.18
CA LEU A 207 9.16 12.60 -12.41
C LEU A 207 8.89 13.48 -11.19
N LYS A 208 8.08 14.51 -11.39
CA LYS A 208 7.52 15.33 -10.30
C LYS A 208 6.26 14.68 -9.74
N SER A 209 6.17 14.65 -8.41
CA SER A 209 5.10 14.00 -7.65
C SER A 209 4.72 14.83 -6.43
N MET A 210 3.45 14.84 -6.06
CA MET A 210 2.92 15.52 -4.87
C MET A 210 3.06 14.64 -3.63
N VAL A 211 3.59 15.18 -2.54
CA VAL A 211 3.54 14.55 -1.21
C VAL A 211 2.18 14.85 -0.59
N MET A 212 1.39 13.83 -0.26
CA MET A 212 -0.01 13.99 0.15
C MET A 212 -0.17 14.82 1.43
N GLU A 213 0.74 14.69 2.40
CA GLU A 213 0.64 15.33 3.71
C GLU A 213 0.93 16.84 3.66
N SER A 214 1.88 17.24 2.81
CA SER A 214 2.34 18.63 2.70
C SER A 214 1.86 19.34 1.44
N HIS A 215 1.29 18.60 0.50
CA HIS A 215 1.03 19.01 -0.89
C HIS A 215 2.26 19.51 -1.65
N SER A 216 3.49 19.35 -1.12
CA SER A 216 4.72 19.77 -1.79
C SER A 216 5.01 18.89 -3.00
N ILE A 217 5.59 19.46 -4.06
CA ILE A 217 5.97 18.72 -5.26
C ILE A 217 7.45 18.34 -5.15
N LYS A 218 7.74 17.04 -5.17
CA LYS A 218 9.09 16.46 -5.04
C LYS A 218 9.41 15.53 -6.19
N ASP A 219 10.69 15.21 -6.31
CA ASP A 219 11.22 14.27 -7.28
C ASP A 219 10.91 12.83 -6.88
N SER A 220 10.54 12.01 -7.85
CA SER A 220 10.18 10.61 -7.63
C SER A 220 10.55 9.76 -8.86
N PRO A 221 11.44 8.76 -8.72
CA PRO A 221 11.81 7.89 -9.83
C PRO A 221 10.65 6.98 -10.24
N ILE A 222 10.60 6.65 -11.54
CA ILE A 222 9.80 5.54 -12.05
C ILE A 222 10.46 4.23 -11.63
N THR A 223 9.72 3.38 -10.93
CA THR A 223 10.18 2.06 -10.49
C THR A 223 9.83 0.99 -11.51
N ASP A 224 8.61 1.04 -12.03
CA ASP A 224 8.02 -0.01 -12.85
C ASP A 224 7.11 0.57 -13.93
N LYS A 225 6.92 -0.21 -14.99
CA LYS A 225 6.05 0.13 -16.12
C LYS A 225 5.38 -1.13 -16.66
N TRP A 226 4.09 -1.04 -16.94
CA TRP A 226 3.31 -2.12 -17.55
C TRP A 226 2.46 -1.60 -18.70
N ASN A 227 2.20 -2.49 -19.65
CA ASN A 227 1.21 -2.28 -20.70
C ASN A 227 -0.02 -3.11 -20.34
N ALA A 228 -1.20 -2.52 -20.41
CA ALA A 228 -2.45 -3.22 -20.17
C ALA A 228 -3.48 -2.85 -21.23
N LYS A 229 -4.28 -3.84 -21.65
CA LYS A 229 -5.46 -3.60 -22.48
C LYS A 229 -6.66 -3.32 -21.59
N LYS A 230 -7.41 -2.28 -21.93
CA LYS A 230 -8.62 -1.84 -21.22
C LYS A 230 -9.76 -1.71 -22.20
N HIS A 231 -10.97 -2.09 -21.79
CA HIS A 231 -12.16 -2.07 -22.67
C HIS A 231 -12.99 -0.79 -22.53
N GLU A 232 -12.70 0.03 -21.53
CA GLU A 232 -13.40 1.28 -21.26
C GLU A 232 -12.37 2.41 -21.10
N VAL A 233 -12.54 3.47 -21.89
CA VAL A 233 -11.71 4.68 -21.87
C VAL A 233 -12.53 5.83 -21.32
N TYR A 234 -12.00 6.47 -20.29
CA TYR A 234 -12.57 7.67 -19.68
C TYR A 234 -11.71 8.87 -20.07
N LYS A 235 -12.30 9.79 -20.84
CA LYS A 235 -11.66 11.05 -21.21
C LYS A 235 -12.23 12.18 -20.34
N ILE A 236 -11.41 12.68 -19.44
CA ILE A 236 -11.77 13.74 -18.51
C ILE A 236 -11.23 15.07 -19.03
N THR A 237 -12.11 16.05 -19.19
CA THR A 237 -11.77 17.40 -19.65
C THR A 237 -12.11 18.43 -18.56
N THR A 238 -11.15 19.27 -18.19
CA THR A 238 -11.37 20.36 -17.22
C THR A 238 -11.95 21.62 -17.88
N LYS A 239 -12.61 22.49 -17.11
CA LYS A 239 -13.23 23.73 -17.62
C LYS A 239 -12.22 24.80 -17.98
N TYR A 240 -11.28 25.04 -17.07
CA TYR A 240 -10.12 25.89 -17.24
C TYR A 240 -8.99 25.24 -16.42
N PRO A 241 -7.82 24.95 -17.00
CA PRO A 241 -7.34 25.38 -18.31
C PRO A 241 -7.56 24.34 -19.43
N ARG A 242 -8.68 23.61 -19.45
CA ARG A 242 -8.98 22.62 -20.50
C ARG A 242 -7.93 21.52 -20.67
N LEU A 243 -7.34 21.10 -19.55
CA LEU A 243 -6.53 19.89 -19.48
C LEU A 243 -7.40 18.68 -19.84
N GLN A 244 -6.82 17.76 -20.60
CA GLN A 244 -7.44 16.52 -21.05
C GLN A 244 -6.56 15.35 -20.63
N VAL A 245 -7.16 14.36 -19.98
CA VAL A 245 -6.49 13.11 -19.62
C VAL A 245 -7.41 11.95 -19.98
N GLU A 246 -6.85 10.93 -20.59
CA GLU A 246 -7.55 9.70 -20.95
C GLU A 246 -6.99 8.56 -20.11
N SER A 247 -7.86 7.85 -19.42
CA SER A 247 -7.48 6.81 -18.47
C SER A 247 -8.42 5.61 -18.52
N SER A 248 -8.02 4.53 -17.85
CA SER A 248 -8.91 3.42 -17.55
C SER A 248 -9.99 3.84 -16.55
N LYS A 249 -11.08 3.08 -16.53
CA LYS A 249 -12.21 3.22 -15.60
C LYS A 249 -11.79 3.28 -14.13
N ASP A 250 -10.81 2.46 -13.77
CA ASP A 250 -10.30 2.26 -12.41
C ASP A 250 -9.15 3.20 -12.04
N HIS A 251 -8.72 4.08 -12.95
CA HIS A 251 -7.65 5.02 -12.68
C HIS A 251 -8.05 6.06 -11.61
N ILE A 252 -7.19 6.28 -10.63
CA ILE A 252 -7.48 7.13 -9.47
C ILE A 252 -7.02 8.57 -9.70
N PHE A 253 -7.91 9.51 -9.39
CA PHE A 253 -7.66 10.94 -9.42
C PHE A 253 -7.78 11.54 -8.02
N PHE A 254 -7.00 12.59 -7.77
CA PHE A 254 -7.14 13.41 -6.57
C PHE A 254 -8.23 14.45 -6.76
N VAL A 255 -9.23 14.42 -5.89
CA VAL A 255 -10.41 15.27 -5.92
C VAL A 255 -10.49 16.11 -4.65
N LYS A 256 -10.61 17.42 -4.79
CA LYS A 256 -10.85 18.32 -3.66
C LYS A 256 -12.28 18.13 -3.14
N THR A 257 -12.41 17.88 -1.85
CA THR A 257 -13.68 17.80 -1.10
C THR A 257 -13.67 18.81 0.06
N GLU A 258 -14.76 18.91 0.83
CA GLU A 258 -14.80 19.75 2.03
C GLU A 258 -13.83 19.27 3.12
N ASN A 259 -13.63 17.96 3.21
CA ASN A 259 -12.77 17.33 4.21
C ASN A 259 -11.29 17.28 3.80
N GLY A 260 -10.94 17.74 2.60
CA GLY A 260 -9.58 17.70 2.06
C GLY A 260 -9.54 17.05 0.69
N ILE A 261 -8.36 16.64 0.25
CA ILE A 261 -8.17 15.91 -1.00
C ILE A 261 -8.51 14.44 -0.75
N LYS A 262 -9.35 13.85 -1.60
CA LYS A 262 -9.70 12.43 -1.59
C LYS A 262 -9.36 11.80 -2.93
N GLU A 263 -9.12 10.50 -2.91
CA GLU A 263 -8.98 9.68 -4.11
C GLU A 263 -10.36 9.26 -4.62
N LYS A 264 -10.59 9.38 -5.93
CA LYS A 264 -11.77 8.81 -6.61
C LYS A 264 -11.32 8.09 -7.89
N ALA A 265 -11.95 6.98 -8.23
CA ALA A 265 -11.76 6.34 -9.53
C ALA A 265 -12.40 7.16 -10.65
N ALA A 266 -11.93 6.98 -11.90
CA ALA A 266 -12.45 7.68 -13.06
C ALA A 266 -13.98 7.47 -13.23
N GLU A 267 -14.49 6.29 -12.85
CA GLU A 267 -15.92 6.00 -12.85
C GLU A 267 -16.75 6.73 -11.79
N GLU A 268 -16.13 7.12 -10.68
CA GLU A 268 -16.77 7.83 -9.56
C GLU A 268 -16.72 9.36 -9.73
N LEU A 269 -15.97 9.84 -10.72
CA LEU A 269 -15.87 11.26 -11.05
C LEU A 269 -17.19 11.78 -11.62
N GLN A 270 -17.55 12.99 -11.22
CA GLN A 270 -18.73 13.68 -11.72
C GLN A 270 -18.36 15.03 -12.34
N GLU A 271 -19.18 15.50 -13.28
CA GLU A 271 -19.03 16.85 -13.79
C GLU A 271 -19.12 17.87 -12.65
N GLY A 272 -18.15 18.77 -12.62
CA GLY A 272 -18.04 19.77 -11.58
C GLY A 272 -17.24 19.37 -10.33
N ASP A 273 -16.80 18.12 -10.21
CA ASP A 273 -15.73 17.74 -9.28
C ASP A 273 -14.46 18.59 -9.56
N PHE A 274 -13.61 18.77 -8.56
CA PHE A 274 -12.37 19.54 -8.67
C PHE A 274 -11.16 18.62 -8.60
N LEU A 275 -10.48 18.43 -9.72
CA LEU A 275 -9.20 17.73 -9.79
C LEU A 275 -8.06 18.64 -9.34
N ILE A 276 -6.87 18.07 -9.14
CA ILE A 276 -5.68 18.80 -8.72
C ILE A 276 -4.68 18.94 -9.87
N MET A 277 -4.12 20.15 -10.02
CA MET A 277 -2.99 20.44 -10.91
C MET A 277 -1.87 21.16 -10.14
N PRO A 278 -0.61 21.09 -10.57
CA PRO A 278 0.45 21.95 -10.05
C PRO A 278 0.23 23.41 -10.46
N GLU A 279 0.56 24.36 -9.60
CA GLU A 279 0.60 25.79 -9.94
C GLU A 279 1.80 26.12 -10.84
N LYS A 280 2.92 25.44 -10.62
CA LYS A 280 4.18 25.57 -11.33
C LYS A 280 4.94 24.24 -11.27
N ILE A 281 5.70 23.91 -12.31
CA ILE A 281 6.59 22.75 -12.33
C ILE A 281 8.03 23.22 -12.28
N GLU A 282 8.73 22.95 -11.18
CA GLU A 282 10.10 23.43 -11.00
C GLU A 282 11.12 22.51 -11.69
N VAL A 283 11.85 23.06 -12.65
CA VAL A 283 12.92 22.38 -13.39
C VAL A 283 14.13 23.30 -13.38
N GLU A 284 15.26 22.81 -12.86
CA GLU A 284 16.52 23.56 -12.82
C GLU A 284 17.10 23.72 -14.24
N GLY A 285 17.14 22.62 -14.99
CA GLY A 285 17.74 22.55 -16.32
C GLY A 285 19.27 22.68 -16.29
N LYS A 286 19.94 22.17 -17.32
CA LYS A 286 21.40 22.22 -17.48
C LYS A 286 21.78 22.90 -18.78
N LEU A 287 22.88 23.66 -18.77
CA LEU A 287 23.42 24.25 -19.99
C LEU A 287 23.81 23.14 -20.97
N GLN A 288 23.38 23.28 -22.22
CA GLN A 288 23.62 22.28 -23.27
C GLN A 288 24.79 22.72 -24.15
N THR A 289 25.71 21.78 -24.40
CA THR A 289 26.85 21.99 -25.31
C THR A 289 26.50 21.56 -26.73
N ILE A 290 27.13 22.22 -27.70
CA ILE A 290 27.02 21.95 -29.13
C ILE A 290 28.42 21.68 -29.68
N LYS A 291 28.57 20.58 -30.42
CA LYS A 291 29.88 20.20 -31.00
C LYS A 291 30.12 20.96 -32.31
N ALA A 292 30.16 22.28 -32.24
CA ALA A 292 30.13 23.18 -33.40
C ALA A 292 31.17 22.86 -34.49
N VAL A 293 32.39 22.48 -34.07
CA VAL A 293 33.52 22.13 -34.95
C VAL A 293 33.11 21.10 -36.01
N GLN A 294 32.24 20.16 -35.66
CA GLN A 294 31.85 19.07 -36.56
C GLN A 294 30.98 19.50 -37.74
N TYR A 295 30.51 20.73 -37.80
CA TYR A 295 29.59 21.19 -38.85
C TYR A 295 30.24 22.01 -39.95
N TYR A 296 31.47 22.48 -39.73
CA TYR A 296 32.22 23.24 -40.72
C TYR A 296 32.60 22.41 -41.96
N ASN A 297 32.96 23.12 -43.04
CA ASN A 297 33.25 22.52 -44.33
C ASN A 297 34.73 22.25 -44.59
N SER A 298 35.60 23.03 -43.95
CA SER A 298 37.04 23.05 -44.21
C SER A 298 37.78 23.23 -42.90
N PHE A 299 38.93 22.59 -42.81
CA PHE A 299 39.71 22.45 -41.59
C PHE A 299 41.19 22.63 -41.87
N LYS A 300 41.89 23.29 -40.95
CA LYS A 300 43.34 23.33 -40.89
C LYS A 300 43.80 22.29 -39.89
N ILE A 301 44.70 21.41 -40.31
CA ILE A 301 45.26 20.35 -39.45
C ILE A 301 46.45 20.95 -38.70
N ASN A 302 46.48 20.82 -37.37
CA ASN A 302 47.61 21.26 -36.56
C ASN A 302 48.84 20.33 -36.75
N LYS A 303 50.00 20.70 -36.18
CA LYS A 303 51.23 19.91 -36.34
C LYS A 303 51.10 18.48 -35.79
N GLU A 304 50.37 18.31 -34.69
CA GLU A 304 50.16 16.99 -34.08
C GLU A 304 49.33 16.07 -34.98
N GLY A 305 48.24 16.59 -35.57
CA GLY A 305 47.43 15.83 -36.55
C GLY A 305 48.18 15.48 -37.82
N GLN A 306 49.03 16.40 -38.31
CA GLN A 306 49.91 16.13 -39.44
C GLN A 306 50.85 14.95 -39.14
N ASN A 307 51.47 14.96 -37.96
CA ASN A 307 52.32 13.88 -37.50
C ASN A 307 51.54 12.58 -37.31
N GLN A 308 50.31 12.64 -36.79
CA GLN A 308 49.48 11.46 -36.59
C GLN A 308 49.07 10.82 -37.91
N ILE A 309 48.67 11.61 -38.92
CA ILE A 309 48.38 11.12 -40.28
C ILE A 309 49.62 10.42 -40.86
N LYS A 310 50.78 11.09 -40.78
CA LYS A 310 52.04 10.55 -41.29
C LYS A 310 52.41 9.23 -40.59
N ARG A 311 52.34 9.22 -39.25
CA ARG A 311 52.63 8.05 -38.41
C ARG A 311 51.71 6.89 -38.74
N LYS A 312 50.39 7.11 -38.79
CA LYS A 312 49.40 6.07 -39.11
C LYS A 312 49.58 5.48 -40.51
N ARG A 313 49.95 6.31 -41.48
CA ARG A 313 50.29 5.86 -42.83
C ARG A 313 51.54 4.96 -42.81
N GLU A 314 52.57 5.34 -42.06
CA GLU A 314 53.84 4.60 -41.93
C GLU A 314 53.67 3.29 -41.14
N GLU A 315 52.90 3.29 -40.05
CA GLU A 315 52.51 2.09 -39.29
C GLU A 315 51.86 1.04 -40.21
N LYS A 316 51.05 1.50 -41.17
CA LYS A 316 50.38 0.65 -42.16
C LYS A 316 51.26 0.31 -43.38
N SER A 317 52.52 0.74 -43.41
CA SER A 317 53.44 0.54 -44.53
C SER A 317 52.90 1.07 -45.88
N LEU A 318 52.10 2.15 -45.85
CA LEU A 318 51.50 2.75 -47.04
C LEU A 318 52.35 3.91 -47.56
N PHE A 319 52.54 4.01 -48.88
CA PHE A 319 53.06 5.23 -49.50
C PHE A 319 51.92 6.24 -49.75
N GLN A 320 52.26 7.51 -49.95
CA GLN A 320 51.25 8.56 -50.25
C GLN A 320 50.39 8.21 -51.48
N ARG A 321 50.97 7.52 -52.48
CA ARG A 321 50.25 7.04 -53.68
C ARG A 321 49.22 5.96 -53.36
N ASP A 322 49.44 5.16 -52.31
CA ASP A 322 48.53 4.08 -51.92
C ASP A 322 47.33 4.66 -51.17
N VAL A 323 47.58 5.62 -50.26
CA VAL A 323 46.51 6.39 -49.60
C VAL A 323 45.68 7.19 -50.61
N ALA A 324 46.33 7.75 -51.64
CA ALA A 324 45.64 8.42 -52.75
C ALA A 324 44.65 7.49 -53.47
N LYS A 325 45.06 6.25 -53.78
CA LYS A 325 44.18 5.23 -54.38
C LYS A 325 43.02 4.86 -53.45
N LEU A 326 43.30 4.62 -52.16
CA LEU A 326 42.27 4.26 -51.17
C LEU A 326 41.22 5.36 -50.95
N THR A 327 41.63 6.62 -50.99
CA THR A 327 40.75 7.77 -50.74
C THR A 327 40.10 8.33 -52.02
N GLY A 328 40.64 8.01 -53.20
CA GLY A 328 40.30 8.67 -54.46
C GLY A 328 40.76 10.13 -54.51
N LEU A 329 41.76 10.51 -53.71
CA LEU A 329 42.41 11.82 -53.72
C LEU A 329 43.72 11.74 -54.51
N THR A 330 44.32 12.88 -54.88
CA THR A 330 45.64 12.88 -55.54
C THR A 330 46.77 12.71 -54.53
N GLN A 331 47.88 12.08 -54.94
CA GLN A 331 49.08 11.97 -54.10
C GLN A 331 49.56 13.34 -53.61
N THR A 332 49.49 14.35 -54.48
CA THR A 332 49.81 15.74 -54.12
C THR A 332 48.92 16.26 -53.00
N ALA A 333 47.61 15.98 -53.02
CA ALA A 333 46.70 16.38 -51.95
C ALA A 333 47.13 15.77 -50.61
N ILE A 334 47.40 14.46 -50.57
CA ILE A 334 47.90 13.78 -49.36
C ILE A 334 49.18 14.43 -48.84
N SER A 335 50.16 14.66 -49.73
CA SER A 335 51.43 15.31 -49.40
C SER A 335 51.23 16.73 -48.85
N THR A 336 50.31 17.50 -49.43
CA THR A 336 50.00 18.85 -48.92
C THR A 336 49.28 18.86 -47.59
N TYR A 337 48.45 17.86 -47.29
CA TYR A 337 47.80 17.72 -45.99
C TYR A 337 48.81 17.33 -44.91
N GLU A 338 49.69 16.36 -45.18
CA GLU A 338 50.78 15.98 -44.25
C GLU A 338 51.74 17.13 -43.96
N LYS A 339 51.98 18.00 -44.94
CA LYS A 339 52.85 19.19 -44.80
C LYS A 339 52.11 20.42 -44.26
N GLY A 340 50.81 20.34 -44.01
CA GLY A 340 49.99 21.47 -43.57
C GLY A 340 49.91 22.63 -44.57
N LYS A 341 50.19 22.39 -45.85
CA LYS A 341 50.22 23.42 -46.92
C LYS A 341 48.85 23.72 -47.51
N ARG A 342 47.85 22.88 -47.24
CA ARG A 342 46.51 22.99 -47.80
C ARG A 342 45.46 22.63 -46.75
N ASN A 343 44.39 23.40 -46.71
CA ASN A 343 43.22 23.10 -45.88
C ASN A 343 42.47 21.88 -46.44
N ILE A 344 41.95 21.07 -45.54
CA ILE A 344 41.24 19.84 -45.91
C ILE A 344 39.73 20.05 -45.80
N GLY A 345 39.01 19.70 -46.86
CA GLY A 345 37.55 19.67 -46.81
C GLY A 345 37.05 18.49 -45.96
N ARG A 346 35.83 18.62 -45.41
CA ARG A 346 35.21 17.56 -44.58
C ARG A 346 35.23 16.18 -45.25
N ILE A 347 34.75 16.07 -46.49
CA ILE A 347 34.66 14.79 -47.22
C ILE A 347 36.06 14.19 -47.45
N PRO A 348 37.05 14.94 -47.97
CA PRO A 348 38.44 14.47 -48.02
C PRO A 348 38.99 14.01 -46.66
N LEU A 349 38.71 14.73 -45.58
CA LEU A 349 39.18 14.37 -44.24
C LEU A 349 38.53 13.08 -43.73
N GLN A 350 37.22 12.89 -43.95
CA GLN A 350 36.53 11.64 -43.61
C GLN A 350 37.13 10.45 -44.35
N LYS A 351 37.37 10.60 -45.66
CA LYS A 351 38.01 9.56 -46.47
C LYS A 351 39.43 9.25 -45.99
N LEU A 352 40.20 10.28 -45.66
CA LEU A 352 41.56 10.14 -45.14
C LEU A 352 41.59 9.41 -43.80
N CYS A 353 40.72 9.81 -42.86
CA CYS A 353 40.60 9.16 -41.55
C CYS A 353 40.18 7.69 -41.71
N ALA A 354 39.20 7.41 -42.58
CA ALA A 354 38.76 6.03 -42.85
C ALA A 354 39.88 5.17 -43.45
N ALA A 355 40.63 5.67 -44.44
CA ALA A 355 41.74 4.93 -45.06
C ALA A 355 42.87 4.62 -44.06
N LEU A 356 43.08 5.51 -43.09
CA LEU A 356 44.14 5.39 -42.08
C LEU A 356 43.68 4.78 -40.75
N GLU A 357 42.41 4.36 -40.64
CA GLU A 357 41.80 3.86 -39.39
C GLU A 357 41.98 4.84 -38.22
N ILE A 358 41.76 6.12 -38.50
CA ILE A 358 41.71 7.18 -37.51
C ILE A 358 40.24 7.50 -37.23
N ASP A 359 39.85 7.66 -35.95
CA ASP A 359 38.51 8.13 -35.64
C ASP A 359 38.34 9.57 -36.14
N PHE A 360 37.37 9.76 -37.03
CA PHE A 360 37.17 11.04 -37.69
C PHE A 360 36.80 12.16 -36.71
N TYR A 361 35.95 11.88 -35.71
CA TYR A 361 35.47 12.92 -34.80
C TYR A 361 36.51 13.30 -33.76
N ASP A 362 37.23 12.31 -33.21
CA ASP A 362 38.40 12.52 -32.36
C ASP A 362 39.44 13.35 -33.10
N PHE A 363 39.74 12.97 -34.36
CA PHE A 363 40.71 13.69 -35.15
C PHE A 363 40.32 15.15 -35.38
N LEU A 364 39.04 15.34 -35.73
CA LEU A 364 38.48 16.66 -35.99
C LEU A 364 38.54 17.56 -34.75
N ASN A 365 38.20 17.03 -33.57
CA ASN A 365 38.12 17.81 -32.34
C ASN A 365 39.50 18.16 -31.77
N ASN A 366 40.47 17.24 -31.88
CA ASN A 366 41.77 17.39 -31.21
C ASN A 366 42.85 17.97 -32.13
N TYR A 367 42.78 17.68 -33.43
CA TYR A 367 43.88 18.01 -34.35
C TYR A 367 43.51 18.97 -35.47
N THR A 368 42.29 19.52 -35.46
CA THR A 368 41.87 20.47 -36.49
C THR A 368 41.28 21.74 -35.91
N THR A 369 41.46 22.84 -36.64
CA THR A 369 40.76 24.10 -36.42
C THR A 369 39.91 24.42 -37.66
N PRO A 370 38.62 24.76 -37.51
CA PRO A 370 37.80 25.18 -38.65
C PRO A 370 38.43 26.36 -39.38
N GLU A 371 38.49 26.31 -40.70
CA GLU A 371 38.93 27.43 -41.52
C GLU A 371 37.78 27.89 -42.44
N LEU A 372 37.40 29.14 -42.26
CA LEU A 372 36.15 29.71 -42.73
C LEU A 372 36.30 30.29 -44.15
N TYR A 373 35.49 29.83 -45.11
CA TYR A 373 35.34 30.49 -46.42
C TYR A 373 34.35 31.69 -46.37
N LYS A 374 33.62 31.83 -45.26
CA LYS A 374 32.74 32.94 -44.86
C LYS A 374 32.79 33.03 -43.34
N ASN A 375 32.80 34.23 -42.76
CA ASN A 375 32.92 34.54 -41.32
C ASN A 375 31.84 33.94 -40.40
N ILE A 376 31.25 32.78 -40.69
CA ILE A 376 30.23 32.19 -39.83
C ILE A 376 30.82 31.73 -38.50
N LYS A 377 30.21 32.19 -37.41
CA LYS A 377 30.42 31.71 -36.04
C LYS A 377 29.27 30.79 -35.67
N LEU A 378 29.57 29.50 -35.52
CA LEU A 378 28.62 28.53 -34.98
C LEU A 378 28.70 28.49 -33.44
N PRO A 379 27.56 28.48 -32.74
CA PRO A 379 27.53 28.46 -31.29
C PRO A 379 28.01 27.12 -30.74
N VAL A 380 28.83 27.16 -29.69
CA VAL A 380 29.32 25.97 -28.93
C VAL A 380 28.44 25.66 -27.71
N LEU A 381 27.57 26.58 -27.32
CA LEU A 381 26.58 26.43 -26.26
C LEU A 381 25.20 26.78 -26.80
N LEU A 382 24.17 26.14 -26.25
CA LEU A 382 22.79 26.53 -26.49
C LEU A 382 22.46 27.78 -25.68
N GLU A 383 22.58 28.94 -26.31
CA GLU A 383 22.29 30.24 -25.69
C GLU A 383 20.88 30.74 -26.01
N ALA A 384 20.45 31.80 -25.32
CA ALA A 384 19.15 32.44 -25.50
C ALA A 384 18.86 32.83 -26.97
N ASN A 385 19.83 33.42 -27.67
CA ASN A 385 19.65 33.85 -29.06
C ASN A 385 19.45 32.66 -30.00
N LEU A 386 20.24 31.58 -29.85
CA LEU A 386 20.05 30.36 -30.62
C LEU A 386 18.68 29.74 -30.32
N ALA A 387 18.28 29.67 -29.06
CA ALA A 387 16.97 29.14 -28.68
C ALA A 387 15.82 29.95 -29.31
N GLN A 388 15.92 31.28 -29.31
CA GLN A 388 14.95 32.14 -30.00
C GLN A 388 14.94 31.94 -31.51
N PHE A 389 16.10 31.76 -32.14
CA PHE A 389 16.20 31.40 -33.56
C PHE A 389 15.45 30.09 -33.87
N LEU A 390 15.67 29.06 -33.05
CA LEU A 390 15.05 27.74 -33.20
C LEU A 390 13.54 27.81 -32.98
N GLY A 391 13.07 28.60 -32.00
CA GLY A 391 11.66 28.81 -31.74
C GLY A 391 10.94 29.45 -32.93
N TYR A 392 11.53 30.51 -33.50
CA TYR A 392 10.98 31.17 -34.67
C TYR A 392 11.04 30.28 -35.91
N LEU A 393 12.15 29.55 -36.11
CA LEU A 393 12.30 28.56 -37.17
C LEU A 393 11.20 27.49 -37.13
N MET A 394 10.80 27.06 -35.93
CA MET A 394 9.75 26.06 -35.77
C MET A 394 8.35 26.58 -36.10
N GLY A 395 8.11 27.90 -36.01
CA GLY A 395 6.86 28.54 -36.42
C GLY A 395 6.85 28.87 -37.92
N ASP A 396 7.58 29.92 -38.31
CA ASP A 396 7.53 30.51 -39.67
C ASP A 396 8.82 30.30 -40.49
N GLY A 397 9.61 29.29 -40.14
CA GLY A 397 10.86 28.99 -40.81
C GLY A 397 10.79 27.80 -41.80
N CYS A 398 11.71 27.81 -42.76
CA CYS A 398 11.91 26.73 -43.72
C CYS A 398 13.40 26.38 -43.84
N ILE A 399 13.72 25.09 -43.74
CA ILE A 399 15.08 24.57 -43.89
C ILE A 399 15.24 24.00 -45.30
N GLU A 400 16.19 24.55 -46.07
CA GLU A 400 16.65 24.03 -47.35
C GLU A 400 18.06 23.43 -47.20
N LYS A 401 18.59 22.80 -48.26
CA LYS A 401 19.89 22.11 -48.24
C LYS A 401 21.08 23.00 -47.81
N ASP A 402 21.03 24.30 -48.13
CA ASP A 402 22.13 25.24 -47.90
C ASP A 402 21.72 26.56 -47.26
N ARG A 403 20.45 26.71 -46.88
CA ARG A 403 19.94 27.92 -46.27
C ARG A 403 18.75 27.66 -45.35
N ILE A 404 18.51 28.61 -44.47
CA ILE A 404 17.29 28.72 -43.67
C ILE A 404 16.58 30.01 -44.08
N THR A 405 15.27 29.92 -44.32
CA THR A 405 14.45 31.04 -44.77
C THR A 405 13.36 31.32 -43.74
N PHE A 406 13.22 32.57 -43.31
CA PHE A 406 12.08 33.04 -42.50
C PHE A 406 11.13 33.90 -43.35
N PHE A 407 9.85 33.82 -43.04
CA PHE A 407 8.79 34.58 -43.68
C PHE A 407 8.05 35.43 -42.65
N GLU A 408 8.17 36.75 -42.72
CA GLU A 408 7.63 37.65 -41.69
C GLU A 408 6.81 38.78 -42.33
N GLN A 409 5.60 39.05 -41.85
CA GLN A 409 4.77 40.14 -42.38
C GLN A 409 5.19 41.52 -41.84
N SER A 410 5.75 41.58 -40.63
CA SER A 410 6.21 42.81 -39.98
C SER A 410 7.63 43.16 -40.38
N LYS A 411 7.82 44.27 -41.09
CA LYS A 411 9.14 44.82 -41.42
C LYS A 411 10.04 44.97 -40.19
N ASP A 412 9.51 45.55 -39.11
CA ASP A 412 10.27 45.84 -37.89
C ASP A 412 10.79 44.55 -37.24
N LEU A 413 9.94 43.52 -37.16
CA LEU A 413 10.33 42.22 -36.60
C LEU A 413 11.35 41.51 -37.50
N ALA A 414 11.17 41.55 -38.82
CA ALA A 414 12.10 40.96 -39.78
C ALA A 414 13.49 41.61 -39.70
N LEU A 415 13.56 42.94 -39.61
CA LEU A 415 14.82 43.66 -39.49
C LEU A 415 15.50 43.39 -38.15
N HIS A 416 14.74 43.33 -37.05
CA HIS A 416 15.28 42.96 -35.75
C HIS A 416 15.89 41.55 -35.76
N TYR A 417 15.18 40.57 -36.34
CA TYR A 417 15.67 39.19 -36.46
C TYR A 417 16.90 39.10 -37.37
N LYS A 418 16.94 39.90 -38.45
CA LYS A 418 18.14 40.02 -39.28
C LYS A 418 19.32 40.51 -38.46
N GLU A 419 19.19 41.64 -37.77
CA GLU A 419 20.27 42.23 -36.97
C GLU A 419 20.77 41.27 -35.87
N LEU A 420 19.83 40.70 -35.10
CA LEU A 420 20.14 39.79 -34.00
C LEU A 420 20.95 38.58 -34.46
N PHE A 421 20.54 37.96 -35.57
CA PHE A 421 21.15 36.71 -36.04
C PHE A 421 22.33 36.91 -36.97
N ASP A 422 22.42 38.05 -37.67
CA ASP A 422 23.65 38.44 -38.35
C ASP A 422 24.77 38.67 -37.34
N GLN A 423 24.49 39.36 -36.22
CA GLN A 423 25.46 39.52 -35.14
C GLN A 423 25.82 38.20 -34.47
N HIS A 424 24.83 37.36 -34.16
CA HIS A 424 25.07 36.10 -33.44
C HIS A 424 25.86 35.09 -34.26
N PHE A 425 25.53 34.92 -35.55
CA PHE A 425 26.20 33.95 -36.42
C PHE A 425 27.33 34.55 -37.25
N ASP A 426 27.56 35.86 -37.19
CA ASP A 426 28.50 36.58 -38.07
C ASP A 426 28.21 36.25 -39.55
N LEU A 427 26.93 36.39 -39.89
CA LEU A 427 26.37 36.15 -41.21
C LEU A 427 25.88 37.47 -41.82
N ASN A 428 25.77 37.50 -43.14
CA ASN A 428 25.04 38.55 -43.84
C ASN A 428 23.76 37.96 -44.44
N CYS A 429 22.70 37.93 -43.64
CA CYS A 429 21.40 37.42 -44.04
C CYS A 429 20.82 38.29 -45.16
N SER A 430 20.40 37.65 -46.25
CA SER A 430 19.70 38.35 -47.33
C SER A 430 18.30 38.75 -46.87
N TYR A 431 17.94 40.02 -47.05
CA TYR A 431 16.60 40.55 -46.80
C TYR A 431 15.95 40.94 -48.13
N LYS A 432 14.68 40.54 -48.33
CA LYS A 432 13.88 40.94 -49.49
C LYS A 432 12.41 41.02 -49.15
N PHE A 433 11.75 42.14 -49.46
CA PHE A 433 10.28 42.20 -49.44
C PHE A 433 9.71 41.54 -50.70
N ARG A 434 8.67 40.72 -50.54
CA ARG A 434 7.95 40.04 -51.62
C ARG A 434 6.56 40.65 -51.77
N GLU A 435 6.45 41.70 -52.58
CA GLU A 435 5.20 42.44 -52.80
C GLU A 435 4.02 41.51 -53.17
N SER A 436 4.23 40.58 -54.11
CA SER A 436 3.18 39.66 -54.56
C SER A 436 2.64 38.70 -53.49
N LYS A 437 3.36 38.53 -52.37
CA LYS A 437 2.96 37.66 -51.26
C LYS A 437 2.85 38.38 -49.91
N ASN A 438 3.09 39.69 -49.91
CA ASN A 438 3.04 40.57 -48.74
C ASN A 438 3.81 40.06 -47.50
N TYR A 439 5.08 39.67 -47.68
CA TYR A 439 5.97 39.33 -46.57
C TYR A 439 7.42 39.74 -46.83
N HIS A 440 8.16 39.93 -45.75
CA HIS A 440 9.61 40.11 -45.69
C HIS A 440 10.29 38.75 -45.56
N GLN A 441 11.21 38.47 -46.48
CA GLN A 441 11.97 37.23 -46.56
C GLN A 441 13.36 37.46 -45.99
N LEU A 442 13.75 36.66 -45.00
CA LEU A 442 15.12 36.56 -44.50
C LEU A 442 15.73 35.25 -44.96
N ARG A 443 16.96 35.26 -45.49
CA ARG A 443 17.68 34.06 -45.93
C ARG A 443 19.07 33.98 -45.32
N PHE A 444 19.23 33.03 -44.40
CA PHE A 444 20.49 32.66 -43.77
C PHE A 444 21.17 31.57 -44.60
N THR A 445 22.05 31.96 -45.53
CA THR A 445 22.71 31.00 -46.44
C THR A 445 23.98 30.44 -45.82
N SER A 446 23.86 29.28 -45.18
CA SER A 446 24.98 28.57 -44.56
C SER A 446 24.72 27.07 -44.44
N ARG A 447 25.49 26.27 -45.21
CA ARG A 447 25.48 24.79 -45.06
C ARG A 447 25.91 24.32 -43.66
N PRO A 448 26.96 24.90 -43.02
CA PRO A 448 27.30 24.53 -41.64
C PRO A 448 26.16 24.76 -40.64
N LEU A 449 25.45 25.89 -40.74
CA LEU A 449 24.33 26.20 -39.84
C LEU A 449 23.16 25.22 -40.04
N VAL A 450 22.79 24.94 -41.28
CA VAL A 450 21.75 23.95 -41.61
C VAL A 450 22.09 22.59 -41.02
N ARG A 451 23.33 22.12 -41.20
CA ARG A 451 23.76 20.83 -40.63
C ARG A 451 23.73 20.81 -39.12
N LEU A 452 24.20 21.88 -38.48
CA LEU A 452 24.16 22.02 -37.02
C LEU A 452 22.72 21.84 -36.55
N ILE A 453 21.77 22.57 -37.14
CA ILE A 453 20.37 22.52 -36.72
C ILE A 453 19.76 21.14 -36.96
N GLN A 454 19.92 20.57 -38.15
CA GLN A 454 19.36 19.26 -38.49
C GLN A 454 19.95 18.11 -37.66
N THR A 455 21.18 18.25 -37.15
CA THR A 455 21.86 17.19 -36.39
C THR A 455 21.70 17.36 -34.88
N GLU A 456 21.82 18.59 -34.36
CA GLU A 456 21.71 18.88 -32.93
C GLU A 456 20.25 19.02 -32.45
N PHE A 457 19.32 19.33 -33.35
CA PHE A 457 17.89 19.53 -33.07
C PHE A 457 17.01 18.79 -34.10
N PRO A 458 17.15 17.46 -34.24
CA PRO A 458 16.42 16.65 -35.22
C PRO A 458 14.89 16.66 -35.04
N GLU A 459 14.40 17.13 -33.90
CA GLU A 459 12.98 17.31 -33.59
C GLU A 459 12.34 18.48 -34.35
N ILE A 460 13.15 19.41 -34.87
CA ILE A 460 12.66 20.48 -35.76
C ILE A 460 12.51 19.90 -37.17
N LYS A 461 11.30 19.44 -37.47
CA LYS A 461 10.93 18.78 -38.73
C LYS A 461 9.93 19.67 -39.49
N LYS A 462 9.03 19.04 -40.25
CA LYS A 462 7.85 19.71 -40.82
C LYS A 462 6.84 20.00 -39.72
N ALA A 463 6.03 21.04 -39.87
CA ALA A 463 5.09 21.55 -38.87
C ALA A 463 4.27 20.47 -38.12
N ARG A 464 3.82 19.41 -38.81
CA ARG A 464 2.99 18.33 -38.23
C ARG A 464 3.75 17.35 -37.33
N ASP A 465 5.06 17.22 -37.53
CA ASP A 465 5.92 16.22 -36.87
C ASP A 465 6.94 16.85 -35.92
N SER A 466 6.98 18.18 -35.85
CA SER A 466 7.90 18.90 -34.99
C SER A 466 7.55 18.74 -33.52
N LEU A 467 8.56 18.63 -32.69
CA LEU A 467 8.47 18.62 -31.22
C LEU A 467 9.43 19.68 -30.67
N ILE A 468 9.22 20.13 -29.43
CA ILE A 468 10.22 20.96 -28.75
C ILE A 468 11.50 20.12 -28.60
N PRO A 469 12.67 20.61 -29.06
CA PRO A 469 13.90 19.83 -28.95
C PRO A 469 14.24 19.48 -27.50
N GLU A 470 14.73 18.27 -27.26
CA GLU A 470 15.04 17.77 -25.92
C GLU A 470 16.07 18.68 -25.22
N LYS A 471 17.09 19.13 -25.96
CA LYS A 471 18.09 20.10 -25.47
C LYS A 471 17.45 21.40 -24.97
N ILE A 472 16.38 21.88 -25.61
CA ILE A 472 15.68 23.10 -25.18
C ILE A 472 14.90 22.82 -23.88
N LEU A 473 14.20 21.69 -23.82
CA LEU A 473 13.46 21.27 -22.62
C LEU A 473 14.39 21.05 -21.42
N ASN A 474 15.56 20.46 -21.63
CA ASN A 474 16.54 20.21 -20.58
C ASN A 474 17.42 21.42 -20.23
N SER A 475 17.16 22.58 -20.83
CA SER A 475 17.89 23.81 -20.54
C SER A 475 17.27 24.63 -19.38
N PRO A 476 18.05 25.53 -18.75
CA PRO A 476 17.54 26.53 -17.83
C PRO A 476 16.36 27.32 -18.40
N ASN A 477 15.48 27.78 -17.51
CA ASN A 477 14.25 28.51 -17.86
C ASN A 477 14.49 29.70 -18.81
N LYS A 478 15.65 30.38 -18.72
CA LYS A 478 16.02 31.48 -19.63
C LYS A 478 16.07 31.04 -21.10
N ILE A 479 16.65 29.87 -21.38
CA ILE A 479 16.80 29.33 -22.75
C ILE A 479 15.44 28.84 -23.27
N LEU A 480 14.68 28.10 -22.45
CA LEU A 480 13.33 27.69 -22.80
C LEU A 480 12.43 28.90 -23.07
N ALA A 481 12.51 29.95 -22.25
CA ALA A 481 11.74 31.17 -22.43
C ALA A 481 12.07 31.86 -23.76
N SER A 482 13.36 31.95 -24.13
CA SER A 482 13.77 32.49 -25.43
C SER A 482 13.26 31.67 -26.60
N PHE A 483 13.24 30.34 -26.50
CA PHE A 483 12.62 29.48 -27.50
C PHE A 483 11.12 29.73 -27.63
N VAL A 484 10.39 29.74 -26.52
CA VAL A 484 8.94 30.00 -26.53
C VAL A 484 8.66 31.41 -27.05
N LYS A 485 9.50 32.41 -26.73
CA LYS A 485 9.42 33.77 -27.28
C LYS A 485 9.54 33.78 -28.80
N GLY A 486 10.56 33.12 -29.35
CA GLY A 486 10.74 33.01 -30.80
C GLY A 486 9.55 32.35 -31.49
N PHE A 487 8.99 31.30 -30.87
CA PHE A 487 7.80 30.63 -31.38
C PHE A 487 6.55 31.53 -31.33
N PHE A 488 6.33 32.26 -30.24
CA PHE A 488 5.23 33.23 -30.11
C PHE A 488 5.43 34.47 -31.01
N ASP A 489 6.66 34.85 -31.35
CA ASP A 489 6.90 35.92 -32.31
C ASP A 489 6.41 35.53 -33.70
N ALA A 490 6.63 34.28 -34.12
CA ALA A 490 6.13 33.72 -35.38
C ALA A 490 4.61 33.46 -35.32
N GLU A 491 4.17 32.51 -34.51
CA GLU A 491 2.79 31.99 -34.51
C GLU A 491 1.82 32.77 -33.61
N GLY A 492 2.36 33.56 -32.69
CA GLY A 492 1.60 34.17 -31.61
C GLY A 492 0.95 35.50 -32.00
N TYR A 493 -0.20 35.76 -31.40
CA TYR A 493 -0.94 37.01 -31.52
C TYR A 493 -1.48 37.46 -30.16
N VAL A 494 -1.78 38.76 -30.07
CA VAL A 494 -2.53 39.33 -28.94
C VAL A 494 -3.88 39.78 -29.47
N SER A 495 -4.94 39.10 -29.01
CA SER A 495 -6.29 39.31 -29.54
C SER A 495 -7.02 40.48 -28.87
N GLN A 496 -8.05 41.00 -29.53
CA GLN A 496 -8.97 41.99 -28.93
C GLN A 496 -9.73 41.45 -27.71
N ARG A 497 -9.84 40.11 -27.57
CA ARG A 497 -10.38 39.43 -26.38
C ARG A 497 -9.38 39.38 -25.22
N LYS A 498 -8.30 40.18 -25.30
CA LYS A 498 -7.29 40.40 -24.26
C LYS A 498 -6.53 39.13 -23.88
N GLN A 499 -6.09 38.36 -24.87
CA GLN A 499 -5.36 37.10 -24.66
C GLN A 499 -4.10 37.07 -25.53
N ALA A 500 -3.03 36.47 -25.01
CA ALA A 500 -1.90 36.04 -25.83
C ALA A 500 -2.19 34.60 -26.28
N ALA A 501 -2.12 34.31 -27.57
CA ALA A 501 -2.48 33.00 -28.09
C ALA A 501 -1.71 32.67 -29.37
N PHE A 502 -1.66 31.40 -29.73
CA PHE A 502 -1.22 30.93 -31.04
C PHE A 502 -2.06 29.72 -31.43
N GLY A 503 -2.09 29.36 -32.72
CA GLY A 503 -2.84 28.20 -33.17
C GLY A 503 -2.15 27.43 -34.28
N ILE A 504 -1.87 26.15 -34.03
CA ILE A 504 -1.10 25.24 -34.88
C ILE A 504 -1.89 23.98 -35.26
N ASN A 505 -1.37 23.18 -36.19
CA ASN A 505 -1.96 21.92 -36.65
C ASN A 505 -1.27 20.67 -36.04
N ASN A 506 -0.57 20.84 -34.92
CA ASN A 506 0.18 19.79 -34.24
C ASN A 506 -0.24 19.72 -32.76
N LYS A 507 -1.01 18.68 -32.41
CA LYS A 507 -1.58 18.50 -31.06
C LYS A 507 -0.49 18.29 -30.01
N ILE A 508 0.50 17.47 -30.31
CA ILE A 508 1.56 17.10 -29.37
C ILE A 508 2.43 18.31 -29.07
N LEU A 509 2.82 19.09 -30.08
CA LEU A 509 3.56 20.33 -29.88
C LEU A 509 2.76 21.35 -29.06
N ALA A 510 1.45 21.48 -29.32
CA ALA A 510 0.60 22.37 -28.52
C ALA A 510 0.55 21.95 -27.04
N GLN A 511 0.45 20.64 -26.78
CA GLN A 511 0.49 20.09 -25.42
C GLN A 511 1.87 20.24 -24.77
N GLN A 512 2.97 20.06 -25.51
CA GLN A 512 4.33 20.30 -25.02
C GLN A 512 4.54 21.77 -24.65
N ILE A 513 4.04 22.71 -25.46
CA ILE A 513 4.11 24.15 -25.13
C ILE A 513 3.23 24.45 -23.91
N GLN A 514 2.03 23.88 -23.80
CA GLN A 514 1.17 24.04 -22.61
C GLN A 514 1.88 23.57 -21.33
N MET A 515 2.51 22.40 -21.37
CA MET A 515 3.28 21.88 -20.24
C MET A 515 4.56 22.70 -19.96
N ALA A 516 5.26 23.14 -21.01
CA ALA A 516 6.43 24.01 -20.87
C ALA A 516 6.07 25.35 -20.21
N LEU A 517 4.90 25.92 -20.50
CA LEU A 517 4.41 27.15 -19.87
C LEU A 517 4.20 26.99 -18.34
N LEU A 518 3.86 25.78 -17.86
CA LEU A 518 3.76 25.50 -16.42
C LEU A 518 5.10 25.62 -15.68
N ARG A 519 6.25 25.52 -16.36
CA ARG A 519 7.56 25.80 -15.72
C ARG A 519 7.70 27.24 -15.24
N PHE A 520 7.02 28.15 -15.91
CA PHE A 520 6.98 29.58 -15.59
C PHE A 520 5.78 29.94 -14.71
N GLY A 521 4.97 28.94 -14.33
CA GLY A 521 3.68 29.13 -13.64
C GLY A 521 2.63 29.78 -14.54
N ILE A 522 2.79 29.75 -15.87
CA ILE A 522 1.85 30.32 -16.82
C ILE A 522 0.78 29.28 -17.13
N ILE A 523 -0.46 29.56 -16.76
CA ILE A 523 -1.60 28.69 -17.01
C ILE A 523 -2.23 29.08 -18.34
N SER A 524 -2.30 28.14 -19.28
CA SER A 524 -2.83 28.33 -20.63
C SER A 524 -3.83 27.26 -21.02
N SER A 525 -4.88 27.61 -21.77
CA SER A 525 -5.88 26.63 -22.21
C SER A 525 -5.61 26.10 -23.61
N LEU A 526 -5.84 24.80 -23.79
CA LEU A 526 -5.77 24.14 -25.09
C LEU A 526 -7.18 23.95 -25.66
N HIS A 527 -7.40 24.47 -26.85
CA HIS A 527 -8.65 24.37 -27.59
C HIS A 527 -8.43 23.58 -28.87
N GLU A 528 -9.28 22.58 -29.11
CA GLU A 528 -9.37 21.85 -30.36
C GLU A 528 -10.53 22.41 -31.18
N TYR A 529 -10.23 22.94 -32.36
CA TYR A 529 -11.23 23.42 -33.31
C TYR A 529 -11.29 22.45 -34.49
N ASP A 530 -12.45 21.84 -34.66
CA ASP A 530 -12.75 20.98 -35.79
C ASP A 530 -12.90 21.83 -37.06
N ASN A 531 -11.97 21.66 -37.98
CA ASN A 531 -11.88 22.47 -39.19
C ASN A 531 -12.58 21.83 -40.39
N ARG A 532 -13.41 20.79 -40.20
CA ARG A 532 -14.15 20.11 -41.30
C ARG A 532 -15.05 21.05 -42.14
N ARG A 533 -15.36 22.26 -41.65
CA ARG A 533 -16.09 23.30 -42.40
C ARG A 533 -15.20 24.17 -43.31
N ASN A 534 -13.88 24.03 -43.23
CA ASN A 534 -12.94 24.77 -44.06
C ASN A 534 -12.76 24.06 -45.42
N PRO A 535 -13.10 24.71 -46.55
CA PRO A 535 -12.96 24.10 -47.88
C PRO A 535 -11.51 23.81 -48.28
N LEU A 536 -10.52 24.33 -47.55
CA LEU A 536 -9.10 24.22 -47.85
C LEU A 536 -8.33 23.21 -46.97
N SER A 537 -8.91 22.77 -45.85
CA SER A 537 -8.28 21.78 -44.95
C SER A 537 -9.29 21.20 -43.97
N ASP A 538 -9.36 19.87 -43.92
CA ASP A 538 -10.11 19.08 -42.94
C ASP A 538 -9.40 18.92 -41.59
N ASN A 539 -8.09 19.21 -41.52
CA ASN A 539 -7.27 18.99 -40.34
C ASN A 539 -7.69 19.87 -39.14
N PRO A 540 -7.76 19.32 -37.91
CA PRO A 540 -8.08 20.08 -36.71
C PRO A 540 -7.01 21.13 -36.39
N ARG A 541 -7.44 22.25 -35.81
CA ARG A 541 -6.55 23.32 -35.34
C ARG A 541 -6.51 23.33 -33.82
N PHE A 542 -5.31 23.36 -33.26
CA PHE A 542 -5.05 23.40 -31.82
C PHE A 542 -4.59 24.79 -31.43
N THR A 543 -5.35 25.45 -30.55
CA THR A 543 -5.06 26.82 -30.09
C THR A 543 -4.69 26.81 -28.62
N ILE A 544 -3.54 27.39 -28.29
CA ILE A 544 -3.14 27.71 -26.92
C ILE A 544 -3.49 29.16 -26.65
N ASP A 545 -4.19 29.44 -25.55
CA ASP A 545 -4.44 30.79 -25.10
C ASP A 545 -4.08 31.03 -23.63
N ILE A 546 -3.56 32.23 -23.37
CA ILE A 546 -3.21 32.73 -22.04
C ILE A 546 -4.17 33.89 -21.77
N THR A 547 -5.01 33.72 -20.76
CA THR A 547 -6.14 34.63 -20.48
C THR A 547 -6.19 35.09 -19.04
N GLU A 548 -5.66 34.32 -18.09
CA GLU A 548 -5.59 34.75 -16.70
C GLU A 548 -4.60 35.92 -16.55
N LYS A 549 -4.99 36.98 -15.83
CA LYS A 549 -4.15 38.17 -15.62
C LYS A 549 -2.75 37.82 -15.09
N LYS A 550 -2.67 37.01 -14.02
CA LYS A 550 -1.37 36.62 -13.44
C LYS A 550 -0.51 35.84 -14.44
N SER A 551 -1.12 34.96 -15.23
CA SER A 551 -0.41 34.23 -16.29
C SER A 551 0.06 35.14 -17.43
N LEU A 552 -0.71 36.17 -17.79
CA LEU A 552 -0.27 37.19 -18.76
C LEU A 552 0.87 38.08 -18.23
N GLU A 553 0.83 38.44 -16.94
CA GLU A 553 1.93 39.16 -16.28
C GLU A 553 3.21 38.33 -16.28
N LEU A 554 3.13 37.05 -15.88
CA LEU A 554 4.26 36.12 -15.91
C LEU A 554 4.77 35.91 -17.35
N PHE A 555 3.88 35.83 -18.33
CA PHE A 555 4.26 35.75 -19.73
C PHE A 555 5.01 37.01 -20.19
N LYS A 556 4.51 38.22 -19.87
CA LYS A 556 5.17 39.50 -20.19
C LYS A 556 6.57 39.57 -19.58
N GLU A 557 6.70 39.18 -18.32
CA GLU A 557 7.94 39.27 -17.55
C GLU A 557 9.00 38.26 -18.00
N GLN A 558 8.61 37.00 -18.20
CA GLN A 558 9.57 35.91 -18.40
C GLN A 558 9.80 35.56 -19.88
N ILE A 559 8.83 35.80 -20.76
CA ILE A 559 8.88 35.37 -22.18
C ILE A 559 8.74 36.59 -23.11
N GLY A 560 7.62 37.28 -23.03
CA GLY A 560 7.31 38.50 -23.78
C GLY A 560 7.17 38.28 -25.30
N PHE A 561 7.14 39.39 -26.03
CA PHE A 561 7.26 39.43 -27.48
C PHE A 561 8.44 40.31 -27.87
N THR A 562 9.07 40.03 -28.99
CA THR A 562 10.07 40.92 -29.58
C THR A 562 9.39 42.09 -30.31
N CYS A 563 8.22 41.83 -30.90
CA CYS A 563 7.46 42.87 -31.58
C CYS A 563 6.85 43.89 -30.59
N ASN A 564 7.29 45.15 -30.67
CA ASN A 564 6.77 46.25 -29.84
C ASN A 564 5.23 46.38 -29.90
N LYS A 565 4.63 46.22 -31.09
CA LYS A 565 3.16 46.29 -31.25
C LYS A 565 2.45 45.18 -30.48
N LYS A 566 2.98 43.95 -30.48
CA LYS A 566 2.42 42.82 -29.71
C LYS A 566 2.61 43.06 -28.21
N SER A 567 3.78 43.54 -27.78
CA SER A 567 4.08 43.86 -26.38
C SER A 567 3.16 44.93 -25.80
N GLN A 568 2.91 46.03 -26.53
CA GLN A 568 1.97 47.06 -26.09
C GLN A 568 0.52 46.56 -26.02
N LYS A 569 0.10 45.71 -26.96
CA LYS A 569 -1.24 45.08 -26.91
C LYS A 569 -1.37 44.14 -25.72
N LEU A 570 -0.31 43.41 -25.37
CA LEU A 570 -0.27 42.54 -24.20
C LEU A 570 -0.43 43.34 -22.91
N GLU A 571 0.30 44.44 -22.78
CA GLU A 571 0.22 45.34 -21.62
C GLU A 571 -1.20 45.90 -21.44
N LYS A 572 -1.79 46.45 -22.51
CA LYS A 572 -3.20 46.88 -22.50
C LYS A 572 -4.16 45.74 -22.11
N SER A 573 -3.87 44.51 -22.52
CA SER A 573 -4.69 43.34 -22.18
C SER A 573 -4.63 43.00 -20.69
N ILE A 574 -3.48 43.22 -20.05
CA ILE A 574 -3.27 43.00 -18.61
C ILE A 574 -4.00 44.07 -17.80
N ASP A 575 -3.84 45.35 -18.17
CA ASP A 575 -4.43 46.49 -17.46
C ASP A 575 -5.97 46.41 -17.43
N LEU A 576 -6.55 45.97 -18.54
CA LEU A 576 -8.00 45.83 -18.70
C LEU A 576 -8.60 44.57 -18.04
N ARG A 577 -7.79 43.74 -17.35
CA ARG A 577 -8.26 42.53 -16.67
C ARG A 577 -8.36 42.71 -15.17
N SER A 578 -9.40 42.11 -14.60
CA SER A 578 -9.58 42.04 -13.15
C SER A 578 -8.53 41.11 -12.51
N ASN A 579 -8.15 41.40 -11.27
CA ASN A 579 -7.29 40.53 -10.46
C ASN A 579 -7.98 39.23 -9.99
N LYS A 580 -9.27 39.04 -10.29
CA LYS A 580 -10.02 37.83 -9.93
C LYS A 580 -9.58 36.67 -10.83
N SER A 581 -9.17 35.57 -10.22
CA SER A 581 -8.85 34.31 -10.89
C SER A 581 -9.84 33.22 -10.50
N ASN A 582 -10.27 32.44 -11.49
CA ASN A 582 -11.10 31.24 -11.31
C ASN A 582 -10.28 29.94 -11.28
N VAL A 583 -8.95 30.03 -11.43
CA VAL A 583 -8.04 28.87 -11.38
C VAL A 583 -7.10 28.92 -10.18
N ARG A 584 -6.53 30.08 -9.86
CA ARG A 584 -5.69 30.27 -8.66
C ARG A 584 -6.55 30.47 -7.43
N GLN A 585 -7.23 29.40 -7.03
CA GLN A 585 -8.14 29.37 -5.89
C GLN A 585 -7.53 28.61 -4.72
N ILE A 586 -7.92 29.00 -3.51
CA ILE A 586 -7.51 28.34 -2.27
C ILE A 586 -8.13 26.94 -2.22
N ILE A 587 -7.27 25.94 -2.06
CA ILE A 587 -7.68 24.53 -2.03
C ILE A 587 -8.40 24.15 -0.71
N ALA A 588 -8.00 24.80 0.39
CA ALA A 588 -8.57 24.56 1.71
C ALA A 588 -10.06 24.97 1.79
N SER A 589 -10.84 24.21 2.55
CA SER A 589 -12.23 24.57 2.84
C SER A 589 -12.29 25.86 3.66
N GLY A 590 -13.12 26.82 3.25
CA GLY A 590 -13.26 28.07 3.98
C GLY A 590 -13.88 27.87 5.37
N SER A 591 -14.70 26.84 5.58
CA SER A 591 -15.19 26.48 6.92
C SER A 591 -14.05 26.07 7.88
N LYS A 592 -13.02 25.37 7.38
CA LYS A 592 -11.83 25.02 8.16
C LYS A 592 -10.99 26.26 8.45
N ILE A 593 -10.78 27.12 7.46
CA ILE A 593 -10.07 28.39 7.63
C ILE A 593 -10.76 29.28 8.66
N ARG A 594 -12.10 29.36 8.61
CA ARG A 594 -12.90 30.07 9.59
C ARG A 594 -12.63 29.58 11.02
N LYS A 595 -12.66 28.26 11.24
CA LYS A 595 -12.37 27.68 12.57
C LYS A 595 -10.95 28.00 13.05
N ILE A 596 -9.96 27.96 12.16
CA ILE A 596 -8.58 28.33 12.50
C ILE A 596 -8.49 29.79 12.97
N ILE A 597 -9.18 30.70 12.27
CA ILE A 597 -9.24 32.12 12.60
C ILE A 597 -9.99 32.35 13.93
N GLU A 598 -11.15 31.72 14.12
CA GLU A 598 -11.95 31.83 15.35
C GLU A 598 -11.20 31.29 16.57
N ASN A 599 -10.50 30.15 16.43
CA ASN A 599 -9.68 29.56 17.51
C ASN A 599 -8.50 30.45 17.92
N ALA A 600 -8.03 31.31 17.01
CA ALA A 600 -7.00 32.29 17.30
C ALA A 600 -7.56 33.61 17.89
N GLY A 601 -8.86 33.66 18.21
CA GLY A 601 -9.51 34.79 18.86
C GLY A 601 -9.97 35.91 17.91
N TYR A 602 -9.92 35.69 16.59
CA TYR A 602 -10.37 36.68 15.60
C TYR A 602 -11.87 36.54 15.33
N ASN A 603 -12.54 37.68 15.13
CA ASN A 603 -13.94 37.71 14.70
C ASN A 603 -14.02 37.74 13.16
N THR A 604 -14.91 36.94 12.56
CA THR A 604 -15.07 36.89 11.09
C THR A 604 -15.40 38.24 10.46
N ASN A 605 -16.02 39.16 11.20
CA ASN A 605 -16.37 40.50 10.72
C ASN A 605 -15.15 41.40 10.46
N GLN A 606 -13.98 41.04 11.00
CA GLN A 606 -12.72 41.77 10.78
C GLN A 606 -12.15 41.53 9.37
N PHE A 607 -12.68 40.54 8.63
CA PHE A 607 -12.18 40.14 7.34
C PHE A 607 -13.16 40.52 6.21
N PRO A 608 -12.77 41.38 5.26
CA PRO A 608 -13.67 41.80 4.19
C PRO A 608 -13.85 40.70 3.14
N LYS A 609 -15.08 40.53 2.60
CA LYS A 609 -15.38 39.65 1.44
C LYS A 609 -15.11 38.14 1.67
N VAL A 610 -15.23 37.66 2.91
CA VAL A 610 -14.97 36.25 3.26
C VAL A 610 -16.21 35.38 3.45
N THR A 611 -17.41 35.98 3.58
CA THR A 611 -18.64 35.29 4.01
C THR A 611 -18.94 34.02 3.20
N ASN A 612 -19.02 34.12 1.88
CA ASN A 612 -19.36 32.97 1.01
C ASN A 612 -18.24 31.93 0.99
N PHE A 613 -16.99 32.34 1.23
CA PHE A 613 -15.87 31.41 1.33
C PHE A 613 -15.95 30.61 2.63
N PHE A 614 -16.16 31.27 3.76
CA PHE A 614 -16.31 30.62 5.06
C PHE A 614 -17.52 29.69 5.16
N ARG A 615 -18.57 29.94 4.37
CA ARG A 615 -19.73 29.05 4.22
C ARG A 615 -19.54 27.95 3.17
N ASN A 616 -18.36 27.82 2.56
CA ASN A 616 -18.06 26.93 1.43
C ASN A 616 -18.93 27.14 0.16
N GLU A 617 -19.75 28.18 0.09
CA GLU A 617 -20.61 28.48 -1.07
C GLU A 617 -19.79 28.88 -2.32
N ARG A 618 -18.65 29.54 -2.13
CA ARG A 618 -17.75 29.95 -3.23
C ARG A 618 -16.29 29.80 -2.84
N MET A 619 -15.48 29.32 -3.77
CA MET A 619 -14.02 29.31 -3.60
C MET A 619 -13.45 30.73 -3.68
N MET A 620 -12.41 30.98 -2.90
CA MET A 620 -11.70 32.26 -2.87
C MET A 620 -10.44 32.20 -3.72
N SER A 621 -10.15 33.26 -4.48
CA SER A 621 -8.88 33.35 -5.21
C SER A 621 -7.72 33.60 -4.23
N LYS A 622 -6.51 33.14 -4.58
CA LYS A 622 -5.29 33.43 -3.80
C LYS A 622 -5.11 34.93 -3.57
N GLN A 623 -5.32 35.76 -4.59
CA GLN A 623 -5.18 37.21 -4.47
C GLN A 623 -6.18 37.81 -3.46
N THR A 624 -7.45 37.37 -3.50
CA THR A 624 -8.45 37.82 -2.52
C THR A 624 -8.12 37.31 -1.13
N PHE A 625 -7.66 36.06 -0.98
CA PHE A 625 -7.21 35.53 0.31
C PHE A 625 -6.08 36.37 0.91
N LYS A 626 -5.09 36.76 0.09
CA LYS A 626 -4.01 37.65 0.53
C LYS A 626 -4.52 39.01 1.03
N SER A 627 -5.40 39.66 0.27
CA SER A 627 -5.91 41.01 0.59
C SER A 627 -7.02 41.05 1.64
N SER A 628 -7.73 39.95 1.86
CA SER A 628 -8.91 39.88 2.73
C SER A 628 -8.64 39.13 4.02
N ILE A 629 -7.66 38.22 4.04
CA ILE A 629 -7.35 37.39 5.21
C ILE A 629 -5.94 37.70 5.70
N LEU A 630 -4.90 37.41 4.89
CA LEU A 630 -3.52 37.55 5.36
C LEU A 630 -3.16 38.98 5.81
N SER A 631 -3.59 40.01 5.07
CA SER A 631 -3.30 41.40 5.43
C SER A 631 -3.98 41.88 6.72
N CYS A 632 -4.99 41.15 7.22
CA CYS A 632 -5.73 41.49 8.43
C CYS A 632 -5.19 40.76 9.68
N VAL A 633 -4.35 39.74 9.50
CA VAL A 633 -3.80 38.93 10.59
C VAL A 633 -2.51 39.55 11.12
N LYS A 634 -2.49 39.90 12.41
CA LYS A 634 -1.30 40.43 13.10
C LYS A 634 -0.55 39.35 13.88
N ASP A 635 -1.23 38.28 14.26
CA ASP A 635 -0.63 37.15 14.99
C ASP A 635 0.31 36.37 14.08
N LYS A 636 1.58 36.27 14.47
CA LYS A 636 2.64 35.64 13.67
C LYS A 636 2.40 34.14 13.45
N LYS A 637 1.87 33.44 14.44
CA LYS A 637 1.62 31.99 14.36
C LYS A 637 0.46 31.71 13.42
N LEU A 638 -0.64 32.44 13.56
CA LEU A 638 -1.78 32.35 12.65
C LEU A 638 -1.40 32.75 11.22
N TYR A 639 -0.62 33.83 11.08
CA TYR A 639 -0.15 34.27 9.77
C TYR A 639 0.61 33.16 9.05
N THR A 640 1.57 32.52 9.74
CA THR A 640 2.37 31.42 9.18
C THR A 640 1.48 30.27 8.70
N GLN A 641 0.51 29.85 9.52
CA GLN A 641 -0.44 28.78 9.15
C GLN A 641 -1.29 29.12 7.92
N LEU A 642 -1.78 30.35 7.83
CA LEU A 642 -2.59 30.80 6.68
C LEU A 642 -1.73 31.06 5.44
N GLU A 643 -0.47 31.44 5.63
CA GLU A 643 0.50 31.62 4.57
C GLU A 643 0.85 30.28 3.91
N GLU A 644 0.97 29.19 4.66
CA GLU A 644 1.11 27.83 4.10
C GLU A 644 -0.06 27.47 3.18
N VAL A 645 -1.30 27.79 3.59
CA VAL A 645 -2.50 27.58 2.78
C VAL A 645 -2.45 28.40 1.49
N TYR A 646 -2.01 29.65 1.58
CA TYR A 646 -1.87 30.55 0.43
C TYR A 646 -0.78 30.09 -0.55
N ASN A 647 0.36 29.63 -0.02
CA ASN A 647 1.53 29.20 -0.78
C ASN A 647 1.46 27.74 -1.26
N SER A 648 0.36 27.04 -0.99
CA SER A 648 0.14 25.68 -1.50
C SER A 648 0.45 25.59 -3.01
N PRO A 649 1.33 24.69 -3.46
CA PRO A 649 1.82 24.66 -4.84
C PRO A 649 0.86 23.96 -5.81
N ILE A 650 -0.35 23.65 -5.36
CA ILE A 650 -1.38 22.95 -6.15
C ILE A 650 -2.65 23.79 -6.27
N LEU A 651 -3.34 23.62 -7.38
CA LEU A 651 -4.56 24.35 -7.72
C LEU A 651 -5.71 23.39 -8.01
N PRO A 652 -6.94 23.73 -7.57
CA PRO A 652 -8.14 22.98 -7.92
C PRO A 652 -8.64 23.36 -9.32
N VAL A 653 -8.91 22.38 -10.17
CA VAL A 653 -9.46 22.56 -11.52
C VAL A 653 -10.75 21.78 -11.71
N LYS A 654 -11.80 22.50 -12.08
CA LYS A 654 -13.15 21.93 -12.20
C LYS A 654 -13.28 21.05 -13.45
N ILE A 655 -13.83 19.86 -13.32
CA ILE A 655 -14.21 18.99 -14.44
C ILE A 655 -15.35 19.65 -15.22
N ALA A 656 -15.20 19.73 -16.54
CA ALA A 656 -16.23 20.23 -17.45
C ALA A 656 -17.03 19.12 -18.13
N ASN A 657 -16.38 18.03 -18.52
CA ASN A 657 -16.99 16.93 -19.24
C ASN A 657 -16.23 15.62 -18.97
N ILE A 658 -16.94 14.50 -18.96
CA ILE A 658 -16.39 13.14 -18.89
C ILE A 658 -17.00 12.33 -20.04
N GLU A 659 -16.18 12.00 -21.03
CA GLU A 659 -16.59 11.15 -22.17
C GLU A 659 -16.19 9.70 -21.88
N LYS A 660 -17.14 8.77 -22.01
CA LYS A 660 -16.90 7.32 -21.87
C LYS A 660 -16.92 6.66 -23.25
N ARG A 661 -15.90 5.87 -23.58
CA ARG A 661 -15.81 5.11 -24.84
C ARG A 661 -15.56 3.64 -24.53
N ASN A 662 -16.38 2.75 -25.09
CA ASN A 662 -16.23 1.31 -24.95
C ASN A 662 -15.41 0.77 -26.13
N GLU A 663 -14.09 0.85 -26.02
CA GLU A 663 -13.14 0.45 -27.04
C GLU A 663 -11.95 -0.27 -26.40
N GLU A 664 -11.52 -1.40 -26.98
CA GLU A 664 -10.29 -2.06 -26.51
C GLU A 664 -9.09 -1.20 -26.87
N THR A 665 -8.42 -0.67 -25.84
CA THR A 665 -7.31 0.26 -26.00
C THR A 665 -6.12 -0.19 -25.15
N GLU A 666 -4.94 -0.17 -25.74
CA GLU A 666 -3.69 -0.36 -25.00
C GLU A 666 -3.33 0.92 -24.23
N MET A 667 -3.14 0.78 -22.94
CA MET A 667 -2.79 1.84 -22.01
C MET A 667 -1.52 1.50 -21.24
N ILE A 668 -0.91 2.53 -20.66
CA ILE A 668 0.34 2.43 -19.91
C ILE A 668 0.05 2.69 -18.44
N ASP A 669 0.66 1.88 -17.59
CA ASP A 669 0.68 2.03 -16.16
C ASP A 669 2.13 2.22 -15.72
N ILE A 670 2.39 3.21 -14.85
CA ILE A 670 3.71 3.45 -14.27
C ILE A 670 3.60 3.53 -12.75
N SER A 671 4.61 2.99 -12.06
CA SER A 671 4.79 3.21 -10.63
C SER A 671 5.90 4.19 -10.36
N VAL A 672 5.65 5.10 -9.44
CA VAL A 672 6.59 6.11 -8.96
C VAL A 672 6.62 6.09 -7.43
N GLY A 673 7.79 6.31 -6.84
CA GLY A 673 8.01 6.22 -5.38
C GLY A 673 7.01 7.02 -4.52
N ASN A 674 6.70 8.26 -4.88
CA ASN A 674 5.75 9.13 -4.14
C ASN A 674 4.27 8.92 -4.54
N GLN A 675 3.98 7.85 -5.29
CA GLN A 675 2.63 7.34 -5.54
C GLN A 675 1.69 8.19 -6.41
N ASN A 676 2.21 9.20 -7.09
CA ASN A 676 1.48 9.96 -8.09
C ASN A 676 2.45 10.69 -9.02
N PHE A 677 1.97 11.15 -10.17
CA PHE A 677 2.78 11.90 -11.11
C PHE A 677 1.93 12.93 -11.86
N ILE A 678 2.60 13.85 -12.56
CA ILE A 678 1.94 14.85 -13.40
C ILE A 678 1.72 14.27 -14.80
N ALA A 679 0.46 14.15 -15.20
CA ALA A 679 0.00 13.65 -16.50
C ALA A 679 -0.84 14.73 -17.21
N ASN A 680 -0.39 15.20 -18.38
CA ASN A 680 -1.04 16.30 -19.13
C ASN A 680 -1.36 17.53 -18.24
N GLY A 681 -0.49 17.83 -17.27
CA GLY A 681 -0.67 18.92 -16.32
C GLY A 681 -1.64 18.65 -15.16
N LEU A 682 -2.19 17.44 -15.02
CA LEU A 682 -2.98 17.00 -13.84
C LEU A 682 -2.15 16.09 -12.94
N ILE A 683 -2.43 16.09 -11.64
CA ILE A 683 -1.81 15.15 -10.69
C ILE A 683 -2.68 13.89 -10.64
N VAL A 684 -2.10 12.74 -11.00
CA VAL A 684 -2.80 11.46 -11.09
C VAL A 684 -2.08 10.37 -10.29
N HIS A 685 -2.83 9.40 -9.75
CA HIS A 685 -2.30 8.39 -8.84
C HIS A 685 -1.63 7.22 -9.59
N ASN A 686 -0.78 6.43 -8.91
CA ASN A 686 -0.17 5.21 -9.43
C ASN A 686 -0.97 3.92 -9.12
N SER A 687 -0.81 2.87 -9.93
CA SER A 687 -1.63 1.64 -9.82
C SER A 687 -1.27 0.67 -8.68
N ALA A 688 -0.01 0.57 -8.26
CA ALA A 688 0.48 -0.64 -7.58
C ALA A 688 0.26 -0.72 -6.04
N GLN A 689 0.24 0.40 -5.31
CA GLN A 689 0.34 0.35 -3.84
C GLN A 689 -0.93 0.76 -3.06
N ARG A 690 -1.97 1.26 -3.72
CA ARG A 690 -3.26 1.54 -3.05
C ARG A 690 -3.87 0.28 -2.46
N PHE A 691 -3.80 -0.84 -3.17
CA PHE A 691 -4.25 -2.12 -2.62
C PHE A 691 -3.32 -2.66 -1.53
N ALA A 692 -2.04 -2.29 -1.50
CA ALA A 692 -1.18 -2.62 -0.37
C ALA A 692 -1.61 -1.84 0.88
N ARG A 693 -1.93 -0.55 0.76
CA ARG A 693 -2.48 0.28 1.85
C ARG A 693 -3.90 -0.12 2.26
N LEU A 694 -4.80 -0.44 1.32
CA LEU A 694 -6.13 -0.97 1.64
C LEU A 694 -6.03 -2.34 2.31
N ARG A 695 -5.10 -3.21 1.86
CA ARG A 695 -4.82 -4.48 2.54
C ARG A 695 -4.22 -4.28 3.92
N GLU A 696 -3.32 -3.32 4.08
CA GLU A 696 -2.67 -3.03 5.37
C GLU A 696 -3.63 -2.35 6.35
N GLY A 697 -4.46 -1.42 5.87
CA GLY A 697 -5.54 -0.80 6.64
C GLY A 697 -6.63 -1.80 7.03
N ALA A 698 -7.09 -2.63 6.09
CA ALA A 698 -8.08 -3.66 6.40
C ALA A 698 -7.52 -4.78 7.29
N ALA A 699 -6.23 -5.15 7.14
CA ALA A 699 -5.57 -6.05 8.07
C ALA A 699 -5.47 -5.42 9.47
N LYS A 700 -5.18 -4.11 9.56
CA LYS A 700 -5.16 -3.36 10.82
C LYS A 700 -6.53 -3.34 11.50
N ASP A 701 -7.60 -3.10 10.75
CA ASP A 701 -8.97 -3.10 11.27
C ASP A 701 -9.43 -4.52 11.65
N HIS A 702 -9.04 -5.53 10.87
CA HIS A 702 -9.27 -6.94 11.19
C HIS A 702 -8.57 -7.34 12.50
N PHE A 703 -7.30 -6.95 12.70
CA PHE A 703 -6.57 -7.20 13.94
C PHE A 703 -7.20 -6.49 15.15
N LYS A 704 -7.65 -5.24 15.00
CA LYS A 704 -8.40 -4.57 16.09
C LYS A 704 -9.66 -5.33 16.48
N LYS A 705 -10.42 -5.80 15.48
CA LYS A 705 -11.63 -6.58 15.69
C LYS A 705 -11.35 -7.91 16.41
N ILE A 706 -10.25 -8.59 16.07
CA ILE A 706 -9.80 -9.79 16.78
C ILE A 706 -9.47 -9.47 18.25
N ALA A 707 -8.73 -8.39 18.50
CA ALA A 707 -8.36 -7.97 19.86
C ALA A 707 -9.60 -7.62 20.72
N GLU A 708 -10.61 -6.97 20.13
CA GLU A 708 -11.89 -6.72 20.78
C GLU A 708 -12.62 -8.04 21.12
N TYR A 709 -12.71 -8.98 20.18
CA TYR A 709 -13.32 -10.28 20.48
C TYR A 709 -12.56 -11.08 21.53
N MET A 710 -11.22 -11.06 21.53
CA MET A 710 -10.45 -11.68 22.59
C MET A 710 -10.80 -11.08 23.95
N LYS A 711 -10.95 -9.76 24.04
CA LYS A 711 -11.36 -9.08 25.27
C LYS A 711 -12.77 -9.50 25.70
N ASP A 712 -13.74 -9.48 24.80
CA ASP A 712 -15.13 -9.78 25.10
C ASP A 712 -15.34 -11.24 25.51
N GLN A 713 -14.60 -12.18 24.90
CA GLN A 713 -14.75 -13.61 25.18
C GLN A 713 -13.93 -14.08 26.40
N PHE A 714 -12.72 -13.55 26.60
CA PHE A 714 -11.80 -14.07 27.61
C PHE A 714 -11.84 -13.33 28.94
N LEU A 715 -12.15 -12.02 28.95
CA LEU A 715 -12.18 -11.23 30.17
C LEU A 715 -13.28 -11.65 31.16
N PRO A 716 -14.52 -11.99 30.72
CA PRO A 716 -15.58 -12.46 31.63
C PRO A 716 -15.24 -13.74 32.39
N LEU A 717 -14.31 -14.55 31.88
CA LEU A 717 -13.89 -15.81 32.51
C LEU A 717 -13.00 -15.60 33.75
N GLY A 718 -12.55 -14.37 34.03
CA GLY A 718 -11.93 -14.03 35.31
C GLY A 718 -10.79 -14.97 35.74
N LYS A 719 -10.93 -15.62 36.90
CA LYS A 719 -9.92 -16.56 37.44
C LYS A 719 -9.95 -17.94 36.79
N ASP A 720 -11.02 -18.28 36.06
CA ASP A 720 -11.20 -19.61 35.47
C ASP A 720 -10.38 -19.80 34.18
N LEU A 721 -10.01 -18.70 33.52
CA LEU A 721 -9.12 -18.72 32.36
C LEU A 721 -7.64 -18.71 32.79
N LYS A 722 -6.96 -19.83 32.54
CA LYS A 722 -5.54 -20.05 32.87
C LYS A 722 -4.58 -19.30 31.97
N GLY A 723 -4.76 -19.42 30.65
CA GLY A 723 -3.92 -18.75 29.68
C GLY A 723 -4.55 -18.69 28.29
N ILE A 724 -3.95 -17.93 27.39
CA ILE A 724 -4.36 -17.76 25.99
C ILE A 724 -3.17 -18.14 25.09
N ILE A 725 -3.42 -18.97 24.10
CA ILE A 725 -2.43 -19.39 23.10
C ILE A 725 -2.88 -18.86 21.73
N ILE A 726 -1.94 -18.27 20.98
CA ILE A 726 -2.20 -17.69 19.66
C ILE A 726 -1.42 -18.43 18.56
N GLY A 727 -2.11 -18.86 17.52
CA GLY A 727 -1.56 -19.57 16.38
C GLY A 727 -1.84 -18.90 15.03
N GLY A 728 -0.96 -19.09 14.06
CA GLY A 728 -1.03 -18.41 12.76
C GLY A 728 0.35 -18.24 12.11
N PRO A 729 0.44 -17.73 10.88
CA PRO A 729 1.72 -17.53 10.21
C PRO A 729 2.64 -16.59 11.02
N GLY A 730 3.90 -16.97 11.23
CA GLY A 730 4.81 -16.26 12.15
C GLY A 730 4.94 -14.75 11.89
N VAL A 731 4.93 -14.31 10.63
CA VAL A 731 4.94 -12.88 10.27
C VAL A 731 3.67 -12.16 10.75
N THR A 732 2.51 -12.81 10.65
CA THR A 732 1.21 -12.27 11.05
C THR A 732 1.12 -12.14 12.57
N ILE A 733 1.50 -13.19 13.30
CA ILE A 733 1.51 -13.16 14.78
C ILE A 733 2.46 -12.07 15.29
N ASN A 734 3.68 -12.00 14.74
CA ASN A 734 4.65 -10.99 15.16
C ASN A 734 4.12 -9.57 14.92
N ASP A 735 3.44 -9.33 13.80
CA ASP A 735 2.82 -8.03 13.52
C ASP A 735 1.66 -7.72 14.49
N PHE A 736 0.88 -8.73 14.86
CA PHE A 736 -0.23 -8.61 15.81
C PHE A 736 0.24 -8.35 17.25
N MET A 737 1.33 -9.00 17.68
CA MET A 737 1.88 -8.90 19.04
C MET A 737 2.72 -7.64 19.27
N ASN A 738 3.49 -7.21 18.26
CA ASN A 738 4.40 -6.05 18.35
C ASN A 738 3.69 -4.70 18.20
N LYS A 739 2.49 -4.68 17.62
CA LYS A 739 1.68 -3.46 17.49
C LYS A 739 0.70 -3.35 18.66
N ASP A 740 0.29 -2.13 18.99
CA ASP A 740 -0.61 -1.83 20.12
C ASP A 740 -2.09 -2.18 19.86
N TYR A 741 -2.37 -3.39 19.36
CA TYR A 741 -3.75 -3.88 19.18
C TYR A 741 -4.35 -4.45 20.46
N ILE A 742 -3.55 -5.20 21.23
CA ILE A 742 -3.96 -5.83 22.49
C ILE A 742 -3.40 -5.00 23.66
N THR A 743 -4.28 -4.59 24.57
CA THR A 743 -3.90 -3.82 25.76
C THR A 743 -4.53 -4.42 27.02
N GLY A 744 -3.93 -4.17 28.19
CA GLY A 744 -4.48 -4.56 29.50
C GLY A 744 -4.31 -6.04 29.86
N ASP A 745 -5.28 -6.59 30.61
CA ASP A 745 -5.16 -7.90 31.26
C ASP A 745 -5.22 -9.09 30.30
N VAL A 746 -5.79 -8.92 29.10
CA VAL A 746 -5.78 -9.95 28.04
C VAL A 746 -4.34 -10.24 27.60
N LYS A 747 -3.51 -9.20 27.43
CA LYS A 747 -2.10 -9.37 27.01
C LYS A 747 -1.28 -10.14 28.04
N LYS A 748 -1.56 -9.92 29.34
CA LYS A 748 -0.87 -10.61 30.45
C LYS A 748 -1.23 -12.10 30.56
N LYS A 749 -2.37 -12.50 29.99
CA LYS A 749 -2.83 -13.89 29.98
C LYS A 749 -2.35 -14.69 28.77
N ILE A 750 -1.63 -14.07 27.83
CA ILE A 750 -1.07 -14.79 26.69
C ILE A 750 0.16 -15.57 27.17
N ILE A 751 0.08 -16.90 27.11
CA ILE A 751 1.15 -17.81 27.58
C ILE A 751 2.11 -18.22 26.46
N GLY A 752 1.71 -18.07 25.19
CA GLY A 752 2.62 -18.30 24.07
C GLY A 752 1.99 -18.16 22.69
N THR A 753 2.84 -18.26 21.67
CA THR A 753 2.44 -18.22 20.26
C THR A 753 3.08 -19.35 19.46
N LYS A 754 2.41 -19.84 18.40
CA LYS A 754 2.90 -20.93 17.54
C LYS A 754 2.69 -20.62 16.06
N ASP A 755 3.68 -20.98 15.24
CA ASP A 755 3.58 -20.84 13.77
C ASP A 755 2.74 -21.98 13.17
N LEU A 756 1.68 -21.63 12.44
CA LEU A 756 0.71 -22.56 11.85
C LEU A 756 0.58 -22.38 10.34
N SER A 757 0.26 -23.48 9.66
CA SER A 757 0.08 -23.47 8.20
C SER A 757 -1.37 -23.26 7.77
N TYR A 758 -2.33 -23.58 8.66
CA TYR A 758 -3.77 -23.57 8.37
C TYR A 758 -4.54 -22.68 9.35
N THR A 759 -5.64 -22.09 8.87
CA THR A 759 -6.62 -21.35 9.69
C THR A 759 -7.94 -22.11 9.81
N GLY A 760 -8.80 -21.68 10.74
CA GLY A 760 -10.10 -22.32 11.01
C GLY A 760 -10.01 -23.51 11.95
N ASP A 761 -10.93 -24.47 11.82
CA ASP A 761 -11.08 -25.58 12.78
C ASP A 761 -9.88 -26.55 12.76
N PHE A 762 -9.25 -26.76 11.59
CA PHE A 762 -8.00 -27.52 11.46
C PHE A 762 -6.81 -26.80 12.12
N GLY A 763 -6.75 -25.48 12.00
CA GLY A 763 -5.71 -24.69 12.67
C GLY A 763 -5.82 -24.73 14.19
N LEU A 764 -7.02 -24.89 14.75
CA LEU A 764 -7.22 -25.05 16.19
C LEU A 764 -6.66 -26.38 16.71
N GLN A 765 -6.82 -27.45 15.94
CA GLN A 765 -6.23 -28.75 16.25
C GLN A 765 -4.69 -28.70 16.17
N GLU A 766 -4.15 -28.13 15.09
CA GLU A 766 -2.71 -27.95 14.92
C GLU A 766 -2.10 -27.08 16.05
N LEU A 767 -2.82 -26.05 16.49
CA LEU A 767 -2.41 -25.20 17.61
C LEU A 767 -2.32 -25.98 18.92
N LEU A 768 -3.30 -26.85 19.19
CA LEU A 768 -3.32 -27.66 20.40
C LEU A 768 -2.13 -28.63 20.42
N GLU A 769 -1.93 -29.39 19.34
CA GLU A 769 -0.82 -30.34 19.20
C GLU A 769 0.54 -29.67 19.37
N LYS A 770 0.73 -28.49 18.77
CA LYS A 770 1.99 -27.75 18.87
C LYS A 770 2.23 -27.05 20.20
N SER A 771 1.22 -26.98 21.06
CA SER A 771 1.28 -26.24 22.33
C SER A 771 1.20 -27.13 23.57
N GLU A 772 1.33 -28.45 23.40
CA GLU A 772 1.41 -29.38 24.54
C GLU A 772 2.53 -29.00 25.51
N ASP A 773 3.68 -28.59 24.99
CA ASP A 773 4.82 -28.09 25.77
C ASP A 773 4.45 -26.89 26.65
N LEU A 774 3.77 -25.89 26.09
CA LEU A 774 3.37 -24.68 26.79
C LEU A 774 2.31 -24.96 27.88
N LEU A 775 1.37 -25.86 27.60
CA LEU A 775 0.33 -26.24 28.55
C LEU A 775 0.94 -26.98 29.74
N SER A 776 1.88 -27.91 29.49
CA SER A 776 2.61 -28.60 30.53
C SER A 776 3.51 -27.66 31.34
N GLU A 777 4.21 -26.72 30.71
CA GLU A 777 5.05 -25.73 31.42
C GLU A 777 4.22 -24.84 32.36
N GLU A 778 3.03 -24.40 31.94
CA GLU A 778 2.15 -23.55 32.76
C GLU A 778 1.61 -24.32 33.98
N GLU A 779 1.25 -25.59 33.81
CA GLU A 779 0.82 -26.47 34.90
C GLU A 779 1.92 -26.64 35.95
N ILE A 780 3.15 -26.92 35.50
CA ILE A 780 4.35 -27.02 36.36
C ILE A 780 4.64 -25.69 37.08
N ALA A 781 4.51 -24.56 36.38
CA ALA A 781 4.73 -23.24 36.98
C ALA A 781 3.72 -22.92 38.10
N HIS A 782 2.46 -23.36 37.92
CA HIS A 782 1.42 -23.24 38.94
C HIS A 782 1.71 -24.10 40.17
N GLU A 783 2.07 -25.37 40.00
CA GLU A 783 2.48 -26.27 41.08
C GLU A 783 3.62 -25.65 41.90
N LYS A 784 4.64 -25.15 41.20
CA LYS A 784 5.80 -24.50 41.81
C LYS A 784 5.43 -23.29 42.66
N LYS A 785 4.54 -22.43 42.17
CA LYS A 785 4.10 -21.23 42.89
C LYS A 785 3.37 -21.57 44.19
N ILE A 786 2.50 -22.58 44.15
CA ILE A 786 1.75 -23.05 45.32
C ILE A 786 2.69 -23.70 46.34
N MET A 787 3.65 -24.51 45.88
CA MET A 787 4.67 -25.09 46.74
C MET A 787 5.59 -24.04 47.38
N GLN A 788 5.97 -22.98 46.65
CA GLN A 788 6.68 -21.84 47.21
C GLN A 788 5.85 -21.09 48.26
N GLN A 789 4.54 -20.93 48.02
CA GLN A 789 3.64 -20.33 49.00
C GLN A 789 3.56 -21.17 50.28
N PHE A 790 3.46 -22.49 50.15
CA PHE A 790 3.48 -23.41 51.29
C PHE A 790 4.80 -23.34 52.06
N LEU A 791 5.95 -23.47 51.38
CA LEU A 791 7.27 -23.40 52.01
C LEU A 791 7.55 -22.03 52.64
N GLY A 792 7.09 -20.95 52.00
CA GLY A 792 7.15 -19.61 52.55
C GLY A 792 6.31 -19.48 53.82
N THR A 793 5.09 -20.03 53.82
CA THR A 793 4.22 -20.07 55.01
C THR A 793 4.86 -20.90 56.13
N LEU A 794 5.47 -22.03 55.80
CA LEU A 794 6.18 -22.88 56.75
C LEU A 794 7.39 -22.17 57.39
N ARG A 795 8.08 -21.30 56.63
CA ARG A 795 9.22 -20.51 57.11
C ARG A 795 8.79 -19.30 57.94
N ASP A 796 7.84 -18.52 57.44
CA ASP A 796 7.50 -17.20 57.96
C ASP A 796 6.45 -17.27 59.07
N THR A 797 5.50 -18.22 58.98
CA THR A 797 4.45 -18.47 59.98
C THR A 797 4.21 -19.97 60.16
N PRO A 798 5.11 -20.71 60.83
CA PRO A 798 5.08 -22.18 60.87
C PRO A 798 3.76 -22.78 61.38
N LYS A 799 3.08 -22.09 62.31
CA LYS A 799 1.78 -22.51 62.86
C LYS A 799 0.61 -22.42 61.88
N LYS A 800 0.81 -21.85 60.68
CA LYS A 800 -0.18 -21.80 59.59
C LYS A 800 0.12 -22.78 58.46
N ALA A 801 1.05 -23.70 58.65
CA ALA A 801 1.33 -24.76 57.69
C ALA A 801 1.44 -26.10 58.42
N THR A 802 0.91 -27.16 57.83
CA THR A 802 1.10 -28.54 58.33
C THR A 802 1.61 -29.41 57.21
N TYR A 803 2.32 -30.48 57.57
CA TYR A 803 2.78 -31.49 56.63
C TYR A 803 2.86 -32.81 57.37
N GLY A 804 2.78 -33.90 56.61
CA GLY A 804 2.62 -35.23 57.16
C GLY A 804 1.15 -35.56 57.43
N GLU A 805 0.83 -36.83 57.26
CA GLU A 805 -0.54 -37.32 57.26
C GLU A 805 -1.30 -37.02 58.55
N LYS A 806 -0.69 -37.25 59.73
CA LYS A 806 -1.38 -37.15 61.01
C LYS A 806 -1.74 -35.70 61.35
N GLU A 807 -0.78 -34.81 61.14
CA GLU A 807 -0.86 -33.39 61.43
C GLU A 807 -1.84 -32.70 60.47
N THR A 808 -1.79 -33.04 59.18
CA THR A 808 -2.72 -32.51 58.19
C THR A 808 -4.14 -33.06 58.37
N LEU A 809 -4.31 -34.33 58.76
CA LEU A 809 -5.64 -34.88 59.09
C LEU A 809 -6.28 -34.17 60.29
N LYS A 810 -5.51 -33.89 61.35
CA LYS A 810 -6.02 -33.13 62.51
C LYS A 810 -6.47 -31.73 62.09
N ALA A 811 -5.71 -31.07 61.21
CA ALA A 811 -6.07 -29.76 60.69
C ALA A 811 -7.33 -29.80 59.79
N LEU A 812 -7.49 -30.86 58.99
CA LEU A 812 -8.69 -31.10 58.18
C LEU A 812 -9.92 -31.33 59.06
N GLU A 813 -9.79 -32.10 60.14
CA GLU A 813 -10.87 -32.36 61.10
C GLU A 813 -11.31 -31.11 61.87
N MET A 814 -10.40 -30.17 62.08
CA MET A 814 -10.68 -28.85 62.66
C MET A 814 -11.21 -27.83 61.64
N ALA A 815 -11.42 -28.22 60.38
CA ALA A 815 -11.80 -27.34 59.25
C ALA A 815 -10.88 -26.12 59.07
N ALA A 816 -9.61 -26.25 59.51
CA ALA A 816 -8.64 -25.16 59.54
C ALA A 816 -7.83 -25.03 58.25
N VAL A 817 -7.91 -26.01 57.34
CA VAL A 817 -7.18 -26.02 56.08
C VAL A 817 -7.80 -25.06 55.08
N ASP A 818 -6.94 -24.24 54.45
CA ASP A 818 -7.29 -23.39 53.32
C ASP A 818 -6.96 -24.08 51.99
N ILE A 819 -5.72 -24.57 51.88
CA ILE A 819 -5.21 -25.26 50.70
C ILE A 819 -4.57 -26.58 51.14
N LEU A 820 -5.06 -27.70 50.62
CA LEU A 820 -4.50 -29.03 50.81
C LEU A 820 -3.67 -29.42 49.58
N LEU A 821 -2.43 -29.82 49.81
CA LEU A 821 -1.48 -30.30 48.82
C LEU A 821 -1.29 -31.81 49.00
N ILE A 822 -1.56 -32.58 47.95
CA ILE A 822 -1.45 -34.03 47.96
C ILE A 822 -0.47 -34.44 46.86
N SER A 823 0.52 -35.26 47.20
CA SER A 823 1.42 -35.83 46.20
C SER A 823 0.70 -36.95 45.44
N GLU A 824 0.92 -37.00 44.13
CA GLU A 824 0.48 -38.10 43.27
C GLU A 824 0.98 -39.49 43.73
N SER A 825 2.05 -39.55 44.55
CA SER A 825 2.53 -40.80 45.15
C SER A 825 1.60 -41.42 46.21
N ILE A 826 0.57 -40.71 46.66
CA ILE A 826 -0.40 -41.21 47.65
C ILE A 826 -1.40 -42.16 46.96
N PRO A 827 -1.74 -43.33 47.55
CA PRO A 827 -2.71 -44.25 46.97
C PRO A 827 -4.07 -43.59 46.67
N GLU A 828 -4.65 -43.83 45.49
CA GLU A 828 -5.88 -43.17 45.00
C GLU A 828 -7.06 -43.23 45.98
N ASN A 829 -7.27 -44.39 46.64
CA ASN A 829 -8.32 -44.55 47.64
C ASN A 829 -8.16 -43.56 48.81
N LYS A 830 -6.92 -43.23 49.15
CA LYS A 830 -6.58 -42.34 50.25
C LYS A 830 -6.60 -40.87 49.82
N ILE A 831 -6.24 -40.58 48.58
CA ILE A 831 -6.45 -39.25 47.97
C ILE A 831 -7.94 -38.90 48.03
N PHE A 832 -8.81 -39.84 47.67
CA PHE A 832 -10.26 -39.66 47.71
C PHE A 832 -10.79 -39.33 49.12
N ASP A 833 -10.32 -40.04 50.15
CA ASP A 833 -10.70 -39.78 51.55
C ASP A 833 -10.25 -38.37 52.02
N LEU A 834 -9.04 -37.97 51.64
CA LEU A 834 -8.49 -36.65 51.97
C LEU A 834 -9.23 -35.52 51.25
N GLU A 835 -9.55 -35.71 49.97
CA GLU A 835 -10.38 -34.79 49.20
C GLU A 835 -11.77 -34.61 49.82
N GLU A 836 -12.39 -35.70 50.28
CA GLU A 836 -13.69 -35.63 50.95
C GLU A 836 -13.63 -34.83 52.26
N LYS A 837 -12.64 -35.10 53.11
CA LYS A 837 -12.42 -34.34 54.36
C LYS A 837 -12.11 -32.87 54.09
N ALA A 838 -11.29 -32.58 53.09
CA ALA A 838 -10.96 -31.21 52.68
C ALA A 838 -12.18 -30.45 52.17
N GLN A 839 -12.98 -31.09 51.32
CA GLN A 839 -14.19 -30.50 50.76
C GLN A 839 -15.27 -30.24 51.83
N ALA A 840 -15.38 -31.11 52.85
CA ALA A 840 -16.26 -30.90 54.00
C ALA A 840 -15.88 -29.67 54.84
N GLY A 841 -14.57 -29.36 54.93
CA GLY A 841 -14.05 -28.12 55.53
C GLY A 841 -13.97 -26.92 54.58
N GLY A 842 -14.37 -27.10 53.31
CA GLY A 842 -14.32 -26.08 52.27
C GLY A 842 -12.90 -25.73 51.76
N ALA A 843 -11.91 -26.58 51.99
CA ALA A 843 -10.52 -26.37 51.56
C ALA A 843 -10.34 -26.63 50.05
N GLU A 844 -9.42 -25.90 49.42
CA GLU A 844 -9.00 -26.13 48.04
C GLU A 844 -7.99 -27.28 47.98
N VAL A 845 -8.24 -28.31 47.16
CA VAL A 845 -7.32 -29.45 47.02
C VAL A 845 -6.51 -29.34 45.74
N ARG A 846 -5.20 -29.59 45.84
CA ARG A 846 -4.25 -29.60 44.74
C ARG A 846 -3.42 -30.88 44.77
N ILE A 847 -3.50 -31.66 43.70
CA ILE A 847 -2.63 -32.80 43.47
C ILE A 847 -1.37 -32.28 42.79
N ILE A 848 -0.19 -32.66 43.27
CA ILE A 848 1.11 -32.23 42.75
C ILE A 848 1.82 -33.45 42.16
N SER A 849 2.22 -33.36 40.89
CA SER A 849 2.88 -34.45 40.18
C SER A 849 4.25 -34.75 40.76
N THR A 850 4.62 -36.04 40.86
CA THR A 850 5.94 -36.44 41.37
C THR A 850 7.09 -36.27 40.38
N GLU A 851 6.78 -35.90 39.13
CA GLU A 851 7.76 -35.67 38.07
C GLU A 851 8.48 -34.32 38.20
N THR A 852 7.92 -33.39 38.96
CA THR A 852 8.52 -32.08 39.23
C THR A 852 9.42 -32.10 40.47
N ARG A 853 10.40 -31.18 40.53
CA ARG A 853 11.27 -31.03 41.71
C ARG A 853 10.44 -30.72 42.95
N GLU A 854 9.43 -29.89 42.80
CA GLU A 854 8.52 -29.46 43.86
C GLU A 854 7.61 -30.60 44.33
N GLY A 855 7.15 -31.47 43.43
CA GLY A 855 6.42 -32.68 43.82
C GLY A 855 7.29 -33.73 44.51
N ALA A 856 8.56 -33.87 44.10
CA ALA A 856 9.52 -34.68 44.85
C ALA A 856 9.72 -34.15 46.28
N GLN A 857 9.77 -32.82 46.47
CA GLN A 857 9.84 -32.22 47.80
C GLN A 857 8.58 -32.48 48.64
N LEU A 858 7.39 -32.39 48.04
CA LEU A 858 6.14 -32.70 48.76
C LEU A 858 6.10 -34.17 49.19
N ARG A 859 6.55 -35.09 48.32
CA ARG A 859 6.68 -36.51 48.65
C ARG A 859 7.62 -36.73 49.82
N ASP A 860 8.78 -36.08 49.81
CA ASP A 860 9.79 -36.21 50.89
C ASP A 860 9.29 -35.63 52.22
N LEU A 861 8.35 -34.68 52.20
CA LEU A 861 7.66 -34.13 53.37
C LEU A 861 6.49 -35.01 53.88
N GLY A 862 6.37 -36.25 53.40
CA GLY A 862 5.33 -37.19 53.79
C GLY A 862 4.12 -37.22 52.84
N GLY A 863 4.24 -36.59 51.66
CA GLY A 863 3.27 -36.67 50.57
C GLY A 863 1.97 -35.91 50.77
N ILE A 864 1.75 -35.29 51.93
CA ILE A 864 0.56 -34.50 52.25
C ILE A 864 1.01 -33.25 53.00
N ALA A 865 0.53 -32.08 52.58
CA ALA A 865 0.78 -30.82 53.25
C ALA A 865 -0.43 -29.88 53.16
N ALA A 866 -0.53 -28.90 54.04
CA ALA A 866 -1.62 -27.94 54.03
C ALA A 866 -1.18 -26.54 54.46
N ILE A 867 -1.80 -25.53 53.85
CA ILE A 867 -1.80 -24.13 54.29
C ILE A 867 -3.10 -23.91 55.07
N LEU A 868 -3.00 -23.31 56.25
CA LEU A 868 -4.13 -23.13 57.17
C LEU A 868 -4.69 -21.71 57.14
N ARG A 869 -6.01 -21.60 57.30
CA ARG A 869 -6.75 -20.33 57.42
C ARG A 869 -6.41 -19.59 58.71
N PHE A 870 -6.20 -20.34 59.78
CA PHE A 870 -5.87 -19.85 61.12
C PHE A 870 -4.84 -20.78 61.77
N GLU A 871 -4.13 -20.27 62.78
CA GLU A 871 -3.09 -21.02 63.48
C GLU A 871 -3.71 -22.14 64.32
N ILE A 872 -3.05 -23.31 64.33
CA ILE A 872 -3.41 -24.43 65.18
C ILE A 872 -2.25 -24.65 66.16
N GLU A 873 -2.55 -24.84 67.45
CA GLU A 873 -1.56 -25.10 68.50
C GLU A 873 -1.04 -26.54 68.51
#